data_AF-A0A354K5N2-F1
#
_entry.id   AF-A0A354K5N2-F1
#
_cell.length_a   1.000
_cell.length_b   1.000
_cell.length_c   1.000
_cell.angle_alpha   90.00
_cell.angle_beta   90.00
_cell.angle_gamma   90.00
#
_symmetry.space_group_name_H-M   'P 1'
#
loop_
_entity.id
_entity.type
_entity.pdbx_description
1 polymer ?
#
loop_
_entity_poly.entity_id
_entity_poly.type
_entity_poly.pdbx_seq_one_letter_code
_entity_poly.pdbx_strand_id
1 'polypeptide(L)'
;MKTKRTFAALSAAVLTVLSAGTFPQAEQASAAQFTAEYADTAGRVISGATYTVMSRLSGKLITAEADGNAAQWSPNGESSQQWQIISTGDGCCAFLSAADPALALTVESGDSTNGSNVSLSEYTGAASQRFTLTRVDDAYCIRAKSSGNASLDVWDISYEDGANIAQYDYWGGEGQKFYIRPAGNKYTFLRGDLNADRQLDARDLSLLKQGIRGGFDSVTAQIADLNADGAVSRTDTAYLMNFLLGGQGDAPAFCEIPYDETEVAYLFAYFLGNAPDQERLSYAISRDGYHFTALNGGKAVWQSSVGTGCIRDPYIFKGEDGLYHLLATDMKSSLGWNSNRNLISAKSTDLVHWFDESLIEIANKYPNMMNADRAWAPQAIYDPEKESYMIYFAARVPGTDDRTIMYYAYSKDLKKLDTTPEILLAPKSGHDAIDSDIIFVNGTYYMYYKDETTKGIFLAKAAHASGPYTEDHKISEGNLGVEGPNIYKLIGKDEWLLMSDAYGNGYYVMQKTNDLDNFTTVSRNDYSFDFTPRHGYVIPITGEQYSALTGAFPSSSAHPYNIGLKPVNVFAEQGGSITMPETVTALYSDGGSMEIAVHWDEATLASINTAEPGTYKIPGTVLAADYADPFIKERADPYVVRGEDSTYYFTASYPAYGSVDKGYDRIILRSSDTVAGLSDAEEKTVWTAHPSGIMAKHIWAPEMHCIGGTWYIFFAAGASSNVWAIRPYVLKCDGDPMTGNWTECGQMQASAGDTESFAGFSLDMTYFENGGRHYVIWAEIKGDSSLFMAEIDPAEPWKLISKPILLTKPEYDWEKVNNRVNEGPAVIKNGGKVYVFFSASGTGSEYCVGRLEANEDADLMNTKNWKKITSPVLSTADLSDESGPGHNSFVVDEYGNTLIVYHARPMSHIDGKCGSYSKDPLYDPCRHTRIRQIYFDPAGVPNIALQPLELLHPENHPVSATVTIVG
;
A
#
# COMPACT_ATOMS: atom_id res chain seq x y z
N MET A 1 78.31 -38.43 33.19
CA MET A 1 78.78 -38.22 31.80
C MET A 1 77.89 -39.01 30.85
N LYS A 2 76.57 -38.82 30.95
CA LYS A 2 75.65 -39.93 30.72
C LYS A 2 74.20 -39.50 31.02
N THR A 3 73.29 -40.02 30.19
CA THR A 3 71.94 -40.57 30.51
C THR A 3 70.87 -39.65 31.06
N LYS A 4 69.71 -39.57 30.39
CA LYS A 4 68.50 -40.43 30.55
C LYS A 4 67.82 -40.35 31.93
N ARG A 5 66.51 -40.07 31.85
CA ARG A 5 65.36 -40.67 32.58
C ARG A 5 65.03 -40.22 34.02
N THR A 6 63.86 -39.56 34.11
CA THR A 6 62.66 -39.85 34.93
C THR A 6 62.79 -40.21 36.42
N PHE A 7 62.09 -39.49 37.32
CA PHE A 7 60.75 -39.82 37.89
C PHE A 7 60.47 -39.02 39.18
N ALA A 8 59.17 -38.74 39.40
CA ALA A 8 58.42 -38.76 40.68
C ALA A 8 58.53 -37.62 41.73
N ALA A 9 57.32 -37.07 42.00
CA ALA A 9 56.62 -37.05 43.30
C ALA A 9 56.69 -35.84 44.24
N LEU A 10 55.47 -35.41 44.59
CA LEU A 10 54.94 -34.81 45.82
C LEU A 10 55.55 -33.53 46.38
N SER A 11 54.70 -32.53 46.58
CA SER A 11 54.68 -31.74 47.81
C SER A 11 53.28 -31.16 48.06
N ALA A 12 52.84 -31.29 49.31
CA ALA A 12 51.61 -30.75 49.83
C ALA A 12 51.88 -29.49 50.66
N ALA A 13 50.87 -28.63 50.65
CA ALA A 13 50.29 -27.94 51.82
C ALA A 13 50.52 -26.43 52.01
N VAL A 14 49.38 -25.83 52.40
CA VAL A 14 49.10 -24.65 53.23
C VAL A 14 49.02 -23.28 52.53
N LEU A 15 47.79 -22.75 52.39
CA LEU A 15 47.40 -21.53 53.11
C LEU A 15 45.87 -21.30 53.13
N THR A 16 45.46 -20.72 54.24
CA THR A 16 44.12 -20.43 54.76
C THR A 16 43.39 -19.26 54.07
N VAL A 17 42.07 -19.35 54.21
CA VAL A 17 40.92 -18.54 53.77
C VAL A 17 40.95 -17.07 54.23
N LEU A 18 40.45 -16.15 53.37
CA LEU A 18 39.52 -15.05 53.74
C LEU A 18 38.85 -14.39 52.51
N SER A 19 37.53 -14.61 52.44
CA SER A 19 36.43 -13.72 52.04
C SER A 19 36.50 -12.83 50.78
N ALA A 20 35.57 -13.15 49.87
CA ALA A 20 34.62 -12.25 49.21
C ALA A 20 35.18 -11.00 48.49
N GLY A 21 35.58 -11.22 47.23
CA GLY A 21 35.47 -10.23 46.17
C GLY A 21 34.62 -10.83 45.06
N THR A 22 33.48 -10.21 44.77
CA THR A 22 32.63 -10.50 43.61
C THR A 22 33.42 -10.27 42.33
N PHE A 23 33.68 -11.33 41.56
CA PHE A 23 34.02 -11.20 40.15
C PHE A 23 32.73 -10.83 39.39
N PRO A 24 32.77 -9.88 38.44
CA PRO A 24 31.62 -9.66 37.56
C PRO A 24 31.35 -10.97 36.81
N GLN A 25 30.13 -11.47 36.98
CA GLN A 25 29.58 -12.55 36.21
C GLN A 25 29.58 -12.09 34.75
N ALA A 26 30.27 -12.83 33.87
CA ALA A 26 30.14 -12.60 32.44
C ALA A 26 28.67 -12.80 32.09
N GLU A 27 28.00 -11.75 31.63
CA GLU A 27 26.72 -11.87 30.94
C GLU A 27 26.92 -12.87 29.80
N GLN A 28 26.25 -14.03 29.89
CA GLN A 28 26.03 -14.85 28.71
C GLN A 28 25.04 -14.08 27.85
N ALA A 29 25.57 -13.31 26.89
CA ALA A 29 24.78 -12.77 25.79
C ALA A 29 24.06 -13.95 25.10
N SER A 30 22.73 -13.88 25.00
CA SER A 30 21.97 -14.80 24.15
C SER A 30 22.56 -14.75 22.74
N ALA A 31 22.81 -15.91 22.12
CA ALA A 31 23.32 -15.94 20.76
C ALA A 31 22.31 -15.25 19.84
N ALA A 32 22.74 -14.17 19.18
CA ALA A 32 21.88 -13.42 18.26
C ALA A 32 21.49 -14.29 17.06
N GLN A 33 20.23 -14.17 16.63
CA GLN A 33 19.72 -14.82 15.42
C GLN A 33 20.57 -14.43 14.20
N PHE A 34 20.89 -15.39 13.34
CA PHE A 34 21.61 -15.13 12.10
C PHE A 34 20.61 -14.83 10.97
N THR A 35 20.53 -13.57 10.57
CA THR A 35 19.58 -13.10 9.55
C THR A 35 20.28 -12.73 8.25
N ALA A 36 19.57 -12.88 7.14
CA ALA A 36 20.02 -12.46 5.83
C ALA A 36 20.31 -10.96 5.85
N GLU A 37 21.47 -10.57 5.33
CA GLU A 37 21.84 -9.17 5.19
C GLU A 37 21.15 -8.59 3.95
N TYR A 38 20.57 -7.39 4.08
CA TYR A 38 19.94 -6.68 2.96
C TYR A 38 20.87 -5.58 2.45
N ALA A 39 20.95 -5.46 1.13
CA ALA A 39 21.70 -4.42 0.42
C ALA A 39 20.92 -3.09 0.28
N ASP A 40 19.65 -3.07 0.69
CA ASP A 40 18.78 -1.91 0.67
C ASP A 40 18.03 -1.75 2.01
N THR A 41 17.49 -0.56 2.25
CA THR A 41 16.73 -0.27 3.48
C THR A 41 15.28 -0.74 3.41
N ALA A 42 14.75 -1.09 2.23
CA ALA A 42 13.39 -1.59 2.08
C ALA A 42 13.29 -3.12 2.27
N GLY A 43 14.42 -3.82 2.47
CA GLY A 43 14.44 -5.24 2.80
C GLY A 43 14.07 -6.14 1.61
N ARG A 44 14.50 -5.78 0.40
CA ARG A 44 14.12 -6.48 -0.85
C ARG A 44 15.30 -7.00 -1.65
N VAL A 45 16.45 -6.35 -1.53
CA VAL A 45 17.68 -6.77 -2.20
C VAL A 45 18.49 -7.54 -1.17
N ILE A 46 18.40 -8.86 -1.22
CA ILE A 46 19.12 -9.77 -0.32
C ILE A 46 20.57 -9.85 -0.78
N SER A 47 21.49 -9.55 0.14
CA SER A 47 22.93 -9.63 -0.11
C SER A 47 23.33 -11.03 -0.58
N GLY A 48 24.12 -11.11 -1.65
CA GLY A 48 24.64 -12.36 -2.19
C GLY A 48 23.78 -13.00 -3.28
N ALA A 49 22.53 -12.58 -3.47
CA ALA A 49 21.70 -13.07 -4.59
C ALA A 49 22.10 -12.46 -5.93
N THR A 50 21.69 -13.12 -7.02
CA THR A 50 21.90 -12.66 -8.40
C THR A 50 20.69 -11.89 -8.94
N TYR A 51 20.92 -10.74 -9.54
CA TYR A 51 19.90 -9.78 -9.98
C TYR A 51 20.12 -9.35 -11.43
N THR A 52 19.05 -8.88 -12.07
CA THR A 52 19.12 -7.99 -13.22
C THR A 52 18.79 -6.57 -12.78
N VAL A 53 19.36 -5.57 -13.48
CA VAL A 53 19.11 -4.15 -13.21
C VAL A 53 18.49 -3.52 -14.46
N MET A 54 17.19 -3.30 -14.42
CA MET A 54 16.39 -2.83 -15.55
C MET A 54 16.14 -1.33 -15.46
N SER A 55 16.42 -0.60 -16.53
CA SER A 55 16.00 0.79 -16.68
C SER A 55 14.48 0.89 -16.79
N ARG A 56 13.85 1.67 -15.91
CA ARG A 56 12.39 1.95 -15.98
C ARG A 56 12.03 2.71 -17.25
N LEU A 57 12.94 3.56 -17.74
CA LEU A 57 12.77 4.30 -18.99
C LEU A 57 12.45 3.41 -20.19
N SER A 58 13.20 2.33 -20.37
CA SER A 58 13.26 1.58 -21.63
C SER A 58 12.95 0.10 -21.51
N GLY A 59 12.88 -0.46 -20.29
CA GLY A 59 12.78 -1.89 -20.05
C GLY A 59 14.06 -2.69 -20.34
N LYS A 60 15.18 -1.99 -20.61
CA LYS A 60 16.48 -2.61 -20.94
C LYS A 60 17.34 -2.84 -19.70
N LEU A 61 18.25 -3.81 -19.78
CA LEU A 61 19.11 -4.17 -18.66
C LEU A 61 20.47 -3.48 -18.74
N ILE A 62 20.99 -3.01 -17.61
CA ILE A 62 22.40 -2.64 -17.48
C ILE A 62 23.24 -3.88 -17.78
N THR A 63 24.09 -3.75 -18.80
CA THR A 63 24.86 -4.81 -19.41
C THR A 63 26.34 -4.44 -19.38
N ALA A 64 27.17 -5.38 -18.94
CA ALA A 64 28.61 -5.31 -19.06
C ALA A 64 29.02 -5.61 -20.52
N GLU A 65 29.52 -4.60 -21.22
CA GLU A 65 30.00 -4.74 -22.59
C GLU A 65 31.37 -5.43 -22.64
N ALA A 66 31.74 -5.93 -23.82
CA ALA A 66 32.97 -6.71 -24.00
C ALA A 66 34.26 -5.91 -23.74
N ASP A 67 34.20 -4.58 -23.81
CA ASP A 67 35.30 -3.66 -23.49
C ASP A 67 35.30 -3.21 -22.01
N GLY A 68 34.35 -3.71 -21.20
CA GLY A 68 34.19 -3.36 -19.79
C GLY A 68 33.30 -2.13 -19.55
N ASN A 69 32.73 -1.50 -20.58
CA ASN A 69 31.78 -0.42 -20.40
C ASN A 69 30.43 -0.91 -19.84
N ALA A 70 29.69 -0.05 -19.14
CA ALA A 70 28.31 -0.33 -18.75
C ALA A 70 27.34 0.42 -19.67
N ALA A 71 26.47 -0.31 -20.37
CA ALA A 71 25.45 0.25 -21.25
C ALA A 71 24.13 -0.50 -21.08
N GLN A 72 23.00 0.08 -21.49
CA GLN A 72 21.74 -0.65 -21.51
C GLN A 72 21.59 -1.48 -22.79
N TRP A 73 21.04 -2.68 -22.68
CA TRP A 73 20.68 -3.54 -23.81
C TRP A 73 19.38 -4.31 -23.56
N SER A 74 18.68 -4.65 -24.63
CA SER A 74 17.51 -5.54 -24.59
C SER A 74 17.84 -6.85 -23.84
N PRO A 75 16.90 -7.42 -23.06
CA PRO A 75 17.13 -8.68 -22.35
C PRO A 75 17.54 -9.81 -23.28
N ASN A 76 18.61 -10.55 -22.92
CA ASN A 76 19.13 -11.68 -23.69
C ASN A 76 19.39 -12.95 -22.84
N GLY A 77 19.26 -12.85 -21.51
CA GLY A 77 19.45 -13.97 -20.59
C GLY A 77 20.90 -14.31 -20.25
N GLU A 78 21.87 -13.60 -20.82
CA GLU A 78 23.30 -13.85 -20.62
C GLU A 78 23.80 -13.31 -19.28
N SER A 79 24.91 -13.87 -18.78
CA SER A 79 25.52 -13.46 -17.51
C SER A 79 26.09 -12.02 -17.54
N SER A 80 26.28 -11.43 -18.72
CA SER A 80 26.67 -10.02 -18.88
C SER A 80 25.60 -9.03 -18.42
N GLN A 81 24.35 -9.46 -18.26
CA GLN A 81 23.23 -8.66 -17.77
C GLN A 81 22.87 -8.95 -16.31
N GLN A 82 23.66 -9.79 -15.65
CA GLN A 82 23.42 -10.28 -14.31
C GLN A 82 24.47 -9.76 -13.34
N TRP A 83 24.01 -9.37 -12.15
CA TRP A 83 24.78 -8.70 -11.13
C TRP A 83 24.56 -9.39 -9.79
N GLN A 84 25.64 -9.78 -9.13
CA GLN A 84 25.55 -10.18 -7.73
C GLN A 84 25.64 -8.92 -6.88
N ILE A 85 24.62 -8.68 -6.06
CA ILE A 85 24.58 -7.49 -5.19
C ILE A 85 24.96 -7.90 -3.77
N ILE A 86 26.02 -7.32 -3.24
CA ILE A 86 26.53 -7.62 -1.90
C ILE A 86 26.48 -6.37 -1.01
N SER A 87 25.96 -6.50 0.22
CA SER A 87 26.04 -5.42 1.21
C SER A 87 27.49 -5.18 1.63
N THR A 88 27.83 -3.92 1.93
CA THR A 88 29.14 -3.53 2.49
C THR A 88 29.08 -3.16 3.97
N GLY A 89 27.94 -3.39 4.64
CA GLY A 89 27.76 -3.20 6.08
C GLY A 89 27.68 -1.75 6.57
N ASP A 90 27.77 -0.78 5.66
CA ASP A 90 27.72 0.67 5.94
C ASP A 90 26.52 1.36 5.26
N GLY A 91 25.44 0.61 5.03
CA GLY A 91 24.24 1.05 4.31
C GLY A 91 24.44 1.19 2.80
N CYS A 92 25.56 0.68 2.28
CA CYS A 92 25.86 0.62 0.85
C CYS A 92 25.94 -0.85 0.39
N CYS A 93 26.00 -1.04 -0.92
CA CYS A 93 26.21 -2.31 -1.58
C CYS A 93 27.19 -2.19 -2.77
N ALA A 94 27.67 -3.32 -3.28
CA ALA A 94 28.44 -3.38 -4.52
C ALA A 94 27.73 -4.28 -5.54
N PHE A 95 27.84 -3.93 -6.82
CA PHE A 95 27.32 -4.71 -7.94
C PHE A 95 28.48 -5.43 -8.62
N LEU A 96 28.65 -6.72 -8.33
CA LEU A 96 29.67 -7.56 -8.93
C LEU A 96 29.14 -8.21 -10.20
N SER A 97 29.97 -8.32 -11.25
CA SER A 97 29.56 -9.03 -12.46
C SER A 97 29.33 -10.51 -12.18
N ALA A 98 28.20 -11.07 -12.64
CA ALA A 98 27.98 -12.50 -12.56
C ALA A 98 28.94 -13.30 -13.48
N ALA A 99 29.40 -12.69 -14.57
CA ALA A 99 30.35 -13.29 -15.51
C ALA A 99 31.79 -13.32 -14.97
N ASP A 100 32.25 -12.23 -14.36
CA ASP A 100 33.54 -12.16 -13.67
C ASP A 100 33.41 -11.42 -12.32
N PRO A 101 33.30 -12.15 -11.21
CA PRO A 101 33.09 -11.59 -9.87
C PRO A 101 34.23 -10.73 -9.36
N ALA A 102 35.41 -10.81 -9.97
CA ALA A 102 36.52 -9.92 -9.65
C ALA A 102 36.26 -8.48 -10.12
N LEU A 103 35.25 -8.25 -10.96
CA LEU A 103 34.90 -6.96 -11.51
C LEU A 103 33.60 -6.42 -10.89
N ALA A 104 33.59 -5.13 -10.59
CA ALA A 104 32.46 -4.40 -10.04
C ALA A 104 32.09 -3.17 -10.89
N LEU A 105 30.80 -2.80 -10.89
CA LEU A 105 30.39 -1.49 -11.39
C LEU A 105 31.14 -0.39 -10.64
N THR A 106 31.74 0.52 -11.40
CA THR A 106 32.64 1.54 -10.89
C THR A 106 32.37 2.86 -11.59
N VAL A 107 32.13 3.92 -10.81
CA VAL A 107 32.17 5.29 -11.33
C VAL A 107 33.62 5.65 -11.64
N GLU A 108 33.91 5.97 -12.90
CA GLU A 108 35.27 6.23 -13.35
C GLU A 108 35.91 7.37 -12.55
N SER A 109 37.14 7.14 -12.08
CA SER A 109 37.90 8.06 -11.21
C SER A 109 37.24 8.43 -9.86
N GLY A 110 36.06 7.91 -9.53
CA GLY A 110 35.27 8.36 -8.38
C GLY A 110 34.94 9.85 -8.44
N ASP A 111 34.88 10.41 -9.64
CA ASP A 111 34.46 11.79 -9.87
C ASP A 111 32.96 11.90 -9.55
N SER A 112 32.48 13.05 -9.07
CA SER A 112 31.05 13.34 -8.87
C SER A 112 30.48 14.20 -9.99
N THR A 113 31.29 14.51 -11.01
CA THR A 113 30.90 15.34 -12.16
C THR A 113 29.86 14.62 -13.02
N ASN A 114 28.85 15.37 -13.45
CA ASN A 114 27.84 14.92 -14.38
C ASN A 114 28.47 14.40 -15.68
N GLY A 115 28.05 13.22 -16.10
CA GLY A 115 28.56 12.49 -17.25
C GLY A 115 29.82 11.68 -17.02
N SER A 116 30.30 11.56 -15.78
CA SER A 116 31.35 10.58 -15.48
C SER A 116 30.84 9.18 -15.82
N ASN A 117 31.69 8.41 -16.50
CA ASN A 117 31.31 7.10 -17.02
C ASN A 117 31.16 6.06 -15.90
N VAL A 118 30.38 5.02 -16.18
CA VAL A 118 30.28 3.84 -15.32
C VAL A 118 30.80 2.65 -16.11
N SER A 119 31.77 1.94 -15.55
CA SER A 119 32.43 0.80 -16.19
C SER A 119 32.79 -0.26 -15.16
N LEU A 120 33.25 -1.42 -15.63
CA LEU A 120 33.71 -2.50 -14.78
C LEU A 120 35.20 -2.32 -14.47
N SER A 121 35.56 -2.43 -13.20
CA SER A 121 36.96 -2.49 -12.77
C SER A 121 37.15 -3.48 -11.63
N GLU A 122 38.39 -3.86 -11.34
CA GLU A 122 38.72 -4.79 -10.26
C GLU A 122 38.10 -4.32 -8.93
N TYR A 123 37.37 -5.19 -8.25
CA TYR A 123 36.70 -4.88 -7.01
C TYR A 123 37.72 -4.66 -5.88
N THR A 124 37.76 -3.44 -5.34
CA THR A 124 38.66 -3.03 -4.25
C THR A 124 37.92 -2.49 -3.03
N GLY A 125 36.58 -2.37 -3.10
CA GLY A 125 35.76 -1.76 -2.04
C GLY A 125 35.85 -0.23 -1.98
N ALA A 126 36.35 0.41 -3.04
CA ALA A 126 36.49 1.86 -3.13
C ALA A 126 35.12 2.57 -3.04
N ALA A 127 35.12 3.87 -2.70
CA ALA A 127 33.88 4.66 -2.64
C ALA A 127 33.16 4.75 -4.01
N SER A 128 33.89 4.63 -5.12
CA SER A 128 33.34 4.59 -6.48
C SER A 128 32.67 3.27 -6.86
N GLN A 129 32.79 2.24 -6.01
CA GLN A 129 32.24 0.89 -6.21
C GLN A 129 31.15 0.55 -5.18
N ARG A 130 30.86 1.47 -4.26
CA ARG A 130 29.86 1.31 -3.22
C ARG A 130 28.68 2.21 -3.51
N PHE A 131 27.49 1.65 -3.54
CA PHE A 131 26.26 2.31 -3.96
C PHE A 131 25.21 2.28 -2.86
N THR A 132 24.45 3.35 -2.70
CA THR A 132 23.22 3.36 -1.91
C THR A 132 22.04 3.09 -2.83
N LEU A 133 21.15 2.20 -2.39
CA LEU A 133 19.88 1.91 -3.07
C LEU A 133 18.77 2.69 -2.35
N THR A 134 18.26 3.73 -2.99
CA THR A 134 17.15 4.51 -2.45
C THR A 134 15.90 4.22 -3.25
N ARG A 135 14.86 3.68 -2.60
CA ARG A 135 13.58 3.44 -3.25
C ARG A 135 12.91 4.78 -3.61
N VAL A 136 12.43 4.89 -4.85
CA VAL A 136 11.71 6.04 -5.39
C VAL A 136 10.56 5.52 -6.26
N ASP A 137 9.33 5.90 -5.92
CA ASP A 137 8.11 5.29 -6.48
C ASP A 137 8.11 3.75 -6.26
N ASP A 138 8.15 2.97 -7.34
CA ASP A 138 8.26 1.52 -7.42
C ASP A 138 9.67 1.03 -7.82
N ALA A 139 10.65 1.92 -7.99
CA ALA A 139 12.00 1.62 -8.50
C ALA A 139 13.11 2.10 -7.54
N TYR A 140 14.36 1.93 -7.93
CA TYR A 140 15.54 2.41 -7.20
C TYR A 140 16.23 3.54 -7.93
N CYS A 141 16.60 4.56 -7.17
CA CYS A 141 17.70 5.45 -7.51
C CYS A 141 18.99 4.85 -6.94
N ILE A 142 20.02 4.72 -7.79
CA ILE A 142 21.29 4.08 -7.46
C ILE A 142 22.38 5.14 -7.45
N ARG A 143 22.98 5.43 -6.28
CA ARG A 143 24.01 6.47 -6.13
C ARG A 143 25.30 5.89 -5.60
N ALA A 144 26.42 6.14 -6.29
CA ALA A 144 27.73 5.78 -5.75
C ALA A 144 28.10 6.71 -4.58
N LYS A 145 28.84 6.18 -3.60
CA LYS A 145 29.29 6.89 -2.41
C LYS A 145 30.23 8.05 -2.74
N SER A 146 30.93 7.98 -3.88
CA SER A 146 31.76 9.08 -4.40
C SER A 146 30.96 10.23 -5.02
N SER A 147 29.67 10.02 -5.33
CA SER A 147 28.94 10.84 -6.31
C SER A 147 28.13 12.00 -5.72
N GLY A 148 28.04 12.12 -4.40
CA GLY A 148 27.23 13.17 -3.76
C GLY A 148 25.74 13.04 -4.12
N ASN A 149 25.18 14.01 -4.85
CA ASN A 149 23.78 14.00 -5.29
C ASN A 149 23.54 13.26 -6.62
N ALA A 150 24.60 12.89 -7.34
CA ALA A 150 24.46 12.21 -8.63
C ALA A 150 24.03 10.74 -8.49
N SER A 151 23.22 10.29 -9.44
CA SER A 151 22.67 8.94 -9.59
C SER A 151 23.15 8.33 -10.90
N LEU A 152 23.14 6.99 -11.00
CA LEU A 152 23.17 6.31 -12.29
C LEU A 152 22.07 6.87 -13.20
N ASP A 153 22.42 7.02 -14.47
CA ASP A 153 21.63 7.72 -15.49
C ASP A 153 21.85 7.07 -16.86
N VAL A 154 20.75 6.80 -17.58
CA VAL A 154 20.79 6.41 -18.99
C VAL A 154 21.07 7.64 -19.85
N TRP A 155 22.25 7.69 -20.45
CA TRP A 155 22.74 8.85 -21.19
C TRP A 155 21.72 9.32 -22.24
N ASP A 156 21.46 10.63 -22.22
CA ASP A 156 20.57 11.34 -23.16
C ASP A 156 19.11 10.82 -23.16
N ILE A 157 18.68 10.12 -22.09
CA ILE A 157 17.34 9.52 -21.98
C ILE A 157 17.05 8.63 -23.20
N SER A 158 18.08 7.93 -23.66
CA SER A 158 17.99 7.10 -24.85
C SER A 158 17.21 5.82 -24.58
N TYR A 159 16.43 5.39 -25.57
CA TYR A 159 15.75 4.09 -25.60
C TYR A 159 16.54 3.04 -26.39
N GLU A 160 17.69 3.40 -26.97
CA GLU A 160 18.45 2.54 -27.87
C GLU A 160 19.36 1.55 -27.12
N ASP A 161 19.65 0.44 -27.78
CA ASP A 161 20.66 -0.52 -27.33
C ASP A 161 22.06 0.10 -27.43
N GLY A 162 22.91 -0.15 -26.44
CA GLY A 162 24.24 0.45 -26.34
C GLY A 162 24.25 1.89 -25.80
N ALA A 163 23.10 2.41 -25.35
CA ALA A 163 23.11 3.70 -24.66
C ALA A 163 23.88 3.60 -23.34
N ASN A 164 24.82 4.52 -23.17
CA ASN A 164 25.77 4.49 -22.06
C ASN A 164 25.09 4.67 -20.70
N ILE A 165 25.58 3.97 -19.68
CA ILE A 165 25.25 4.27 -18.28
C ILE A 165 26.34 5.20 -17.74
N ALA A 166 25.94 6.40 -17.35
CA ALA A 166 26.79 7.38 -16.70
C ALA A 166 26.18 7.75 -15.34
N GLN A 167 26.78 8.73 -14.66
CA GLN A 167 26.10 9.39 -13.54
C GLN A 167 25.70 10.82 -13.89
N TYR A 168 24.61 11.29 -13.29
CA TYR A 168 24.16 12.68 -13.40
C TYR A 168 23.45 13.10 -12.11
N ASP A 169 23.46 14.40 -11.79
CA ASP A 169 22.73 14.96 -10.67
C ASP A 169 21.30 14.45 -10.66
N TYR A 170 20.84 13.98 -9.50
CA TYR A 170 19.51 13.43 -9.39
C TYR A 170 18.45 14.52 -9.59
N TRP A 171 17.62 14.35 -10.62
CA TRP A 171 16.50 15.24 -10.95
C TRP A 171 15.16 14.49 -11.00
N GLY A 172 15.16 13.17 -10.80
CA GLY A 172 13.95 12.36 -10.65
C GLY A 172 13.35 11.82 -11.95
N GLY A 173 14.08 11.91 -13.07
CA GLY A 173 13.64 11.39 -14.36
C GLY A 173 13.68 9.87 -14.48
N GLU A 174 12.94 9.32 -15.44
CA GLU A 174 12.85 7.88 -15.68
C GLU A 174 14.19 7.23 -16.05
N GLY A 175 15.11 7.98 -16.68
CA GLY A 175 16.47 7.51 -16.97
C GLY A 175 17.35 7.29 -15.71
N GLN A 176 16.89 7.72 -14.53
CA GLN A 176 17.60 7.58 -13.24
C GLN A 176 16.93 6.57 -12.29
N LYS A 177 15.94 5.82 -12.79
CA LYS A 177 15.13 4.87 -12.01
C LYS A 177 15.33 3.46 -12.57
N PHE A 178 15.70 2.54 -11.69
CA PHE A 178 16.05 1.17 -12.06
C PHE A 178 15.29 0.15 -11.21
N TYR A 179 14.73 -0.89 -11.83
CA TYR A 179 14.25 -2.06 -11.12
C TYR A 179 15.40 -3.01 -10.86
N ILE A 180 15.51 -3.50 -9.63
CA ILE A 180 16.44 -4.55 -9.24
C ILE A 180 15.60 -5.78 -8.97
N ARG A 181 15.69 -6.79 -9.85
CA ARG A 181 14.86 -8.00 -9.79
C ARG A 181 15.74 -9.24 -9.77
N PRO A 182 15.40 -10.28 -8.99
CA PRO A 182 16.18 -11.52 -9.01
C PRO A 182 16.21 -12.12 -10.41
N ALA A 183 17.40 -12.56 -10.85
CA ALA A 183 17.55 -13.12 -12.18
C ALA A 183 16.70 -14.39 -12.34
N GLY A 184 15.87 -14.44 -13.39
CA GLY A 184 14.94 -15.56 -13.62
C GLY A 184 13.80 -15.68 -12.59
N ASN A 185 13.44 -14.58 -11.90
CA ASN A 185 12.39 -14.53 -10.87
C ASN A 185 12.61 -15.52 -9.72
N LYS A 186 13.86 -15.67 -9.29
CA LYS A 186 14.25 -16.45 -8.12
C LYS A 186 15.51 -15.88 -7.48
N TYR A 187 15.58 -15.85 -6.17
CA TYR A 187 16.81 -15.55 -5.48
C TYR A 187 17.73 -16.76 -5.55
N THR A 188 18.82 -16.64 -6.31
CA THR A 188 19.84 -17.69 -6.45
C THR A 188 21.05 -17.38 -5.59
N PHE A 189 21.36 -18.27 -4.65
CA PHE A 189 22.49 -18.18 -3.72
C PHE A 189 23.44 -19.37 -3.87
N LEU A 190 24.72 -19.17 -3.55
CA LEU A 190 25.63 -20.29 -3.33
C LEU A 190 25.25 -20.97 -1.99
N ARG A 191 24.87 -22.25 -2.03
CA ARG A 191 24.44 -22.97 -0.82
C ARG A 191 25.61 -23.09 0.16
N GLY A 192 25.36 -22.73 1.42
CA GLY A 192 26.34 -22.71 2.49
C GLY A 192 27.18 -21.43 2.60
N ASP A 193 27.07 -20.49 1.66
CA ASP A 193 27.74 -19.18 1.71
C ASP A 193 26.91 -18.23 2.58
N LEU A 194 27.26 -18.16 3.86
CA LEU A 194 26.47 -17.48 4.89
C LEU A 194 26.89 -16.03 5.11
N ASN A 195 28.08 -15.64 4.64
CA ASN A 195 28.54 -14.25 4.66
C ASN A 195 28.48 -13.57 3.28
N ALA A 196 27.92 -14.24 2.26
CA ALA A 196 27.75 -13.73 0.91
C ALA A 196 29.06 -13.27 0.24
N ASP A 197 30.19 -13.88 0.62
CA ASP A 197 31.52 -13.55 0.06
C ASP A 197 31.92 -14.47 -1.10
N ARG A 198 31.03 -15.41 -1.45
CA ARG A 198 31.14 -16.40 -2.53
C ARG A 198 32.16 -17.51 -2.29
N GLN A 199 32.76 -17.58 -1.12
CA GLN A 199 33.77 -18.57 -0.83
C GLN A 199 33.29 -19.42 0.33
N LEU A 200 32.93 -20.67 0.03
CA LEU A 200 32.73 -21.65 1.07
C LEU A 200 34.03 -21.88 1.84
N ASP A 201 34.11 -21.30 3.04
CA ASP A 201 35.33 -21.29 3.83
C ASP A 201 35.11 -21.58 5.32
N ALA A 202 36.17 -21.42 6.13
CA ALA A 202 36.10 -21.67 7.56
C ALA A 202 35.19 -20.68 8.31
N ARG A 203 34.93 -19.51 7.74
CA ARG A 203 34.02 -18.50 8.26
C ARG A 203 32.58 -18.94 8.09
N ASP A 204 32.18 -19.47 6.93
CA ASP A 204 30.86 -20.08 6.76
C ASP A 204 30.64 -21.23 7.73
N LEU A 205 31.65 -22.08 7.91
CA LEU A 205 31.56 -23.17 8.88
C LEU A 205 31.38 -22.65 10.31
N SER A 206 31.97 -21.50 10.63
CA SER A 206 31.77 -20.83 11.91
C SER A 206 30.35 -20.24 12.02
N LEU A 207 29.86 -19.57 10.98
CA LEU A 207 28.52 -18.98 10.92
C LEU A 207 27.44 -20.06 10.97
N LEU A 208 27.62 -21.15 10.24
CA LEU A 208 26.75 -22.32 10.26
C LEU A 208 26.64 -22.91 11.67
N LYS A 209 27.78 -23.08 12.36
CA LYS A 209 27.82 -23.56 13.75
C LYS A 209 27.22 -22.56 14.73
N GLN A 210 27.36 -21.26 14.48
CA GLN A 210 26.76 -20.21 15.31
C GLN A 210 25.25 -20.17 15.11
N GLY A 211 24.75 -20.18 13.88
CA GLY A 211 23.32 -20.19 13.59
C GLY A 211 22.62 -21.51 13.95
N ILE A 212 23.31 -22.66 13.93
CA ILE A 212 22.76 -23.90 14.54
C ILE A 212 22.49 -23.73 16.04
N ARG A 213 23.25 -22.85 16.73
CA ARG A 213 23.07 -22.54 18.15
C ARG A 213 22.17 -21.32 18.40
N GLY A 214 22.14 -20.35 17.49
CA GLY A 214 21.43 -19.07 17.64
C GLY A 214 20.17 -18.91 16.79
N GLY A 215 19.89 -19.85 15.89
CA GLY A 215 18.80 -19.79 14.92
C GLY A 215 19.15 -19.07 13.61
N PHE A 216 18.37 -19.36 12.57
CA PHE A 216 18.40 -18.71 11.25
C PHE A 216 17.02 -18.14 10.91
N ASP A 217 16.94 -17.05 10.13
CA ASP A 217 15.69 -16.71 9.45
C ASP A 217 15.34 -17.67 8.28
N SER A 218 14.16 -17.53 7.69
CA SER A 218 13.65 -18.44 6.65
C SER A 218 14.47 -18.44 5.36
N VAL A 219 15.13 -17.34 5.02
CA VAL A 219 15.99 -17.24 3.83
C VAL A 219 17.32 -17.91 4.12
N THR A 220 17.94 -17.53 5.24
CA THR A 220 19.27 -17.99 5.62
C THR A 220 19.27 -19.47 5.98
N ALA A 221 18.16 -19.98 6.51
CA ALA A 221 17.98 -21.41 6.74
C ALA A 221 18.04 -22.22 5.44
N GLN A 222 17.44 -21.71 4.35
CA GLN A 222 17.51 -22.37 3.04
C GLN A 222 18.92 -22.32 2.45
N ILE A 223 19.68 -21.27 2.72
CA ILE A 223 21.10 -21.17 2.32
C ILE A 223 21.96 -22.14 3.15
N ALA A 224 21.67 -22.26 4.45
CA ALA A 224 22.41 -23.06 5.42
C ALA A 224 22.10 -24.57 5.39
N ASP A 225 21.01 -24.98 4.73
CA ASP A 225 20.67 -26.37 4.47
C ASP A 225 21.54 -26.89 3.31
N LEU A 226 22.66 -27.54 3.62
CA LEU A 226 23.61 -28.00 2.61
C LEU A 226 23.15 -29.28 1.91
N ASN A 227 22.29 -30.08 2.53
CA ASN A 227 21.87 -31.39 2.03
C ASN A 227 20.46 -31.40 1.39
N ALA A 228 19.74 -30.29 1.44
CA ALA A 228 18.39 -30.08 0.90
C ALA A 228 17.31 -30.95 1.56
N ASP A 229 17.50 -31.37 2.81
CA ASP A 229 16.50 -32.18 3.53
C ASP A 229 15.43 -31.36 4.25
N GLY A 230 15.55 -30.02 4.22
CA GLY A 230 14.64 -29.08 4.85
C GLY A 230 14.99 -28.74 6.30
N ALA A 231 16.12 -29.21 6.83
CA ALA A 231 16.57 -28.93 8.19
C ALA A 231 18.06 -28.54 8.25
N VAL A 232 18.37 -27.43 8.94
CA VAL A 232 19.77 -27.03 9.19
C VAL A 232 20.28 -27.69 10.47
N SER A 233 21.31 -28.52 10.35
CA SER A 233 21.73 -29.43 11.42
C SER A 233 23.25 -29.67 11.47
N ARG A 234 23.68 -30.51 12.43
CA ARG A 234 25.07 -30.98 12.49
C ARG A 234 25.48 -31.79 11.25
N THR A 235 24.51 -32.33 10.52
CA THR A 235 24.74 -33.01 9.25
C THR A 235 25.27 -32.01 8.22
N ASP A 236 24.70 -30.82 8.12
CA ASP A 236 25.14 -29.73 7.23
C ASP A 236 26.53 -29.22 7.58
N THR A 237 26.83 -29.13 8.89
CA THR A 237 28.18 -28.84 9.37
C THR A 237 29.19 -29.89 8.89
N ALA A 238 28.81 -31.18 8.89
CA ALA A 238 29.65 -32.26 8.40
C ALA A 238 29.80 -32.22 6.87
N TYR A 239 28.76 -31.84 6.12
CA TYR A 239 28.83 -31.60 4.68
C TYR A 239 29.84 -30.49 4.35
N LEU A 240 29.70 -29.32 4.98
CA LEU A 240 30.61 -28.19 4.74
C LEU A 240 32.04 -28.53 5.16
N MET A 241 32.22 -29.18 6.32
CA MET A 241 33.55 -29.59 6.78
C MET A 241 34.21 -30.63 5.86
N ASN A 242 33.45 -31.57 5.30
CA ASN A 242 33.96 -32.53 4.33
C ASN A 242 34.36 -31.85 3.00
N PHE A 243 33.57 -30.88 2.54
CA PHE A 243 33.89 -30.05 1.37
C PHE A 243 35.20 -29.28 1.57
N LEU A 244 35.35 -28.58 2.70
CA LEU A 244 36.56 -27.82 3.05
C LEU A 244 37.83 -28.68 3.18
N LEU A 245 37.69 -29.97 3.49
CA LEU A 245 38.79 -30.93 3.60
C LEU A 245 39.13 -31.64 2.28
N GLY A 246 38.47 -31.29 1.17
CA GLY A 246 38.71 -31.86 -0.16
C GLY A 246 38.14 -33.27 -0.34
N GLY A 247 37.10 -33.64 0.41
CA GLY A 247 36.38 -34.90 0.22
C GLY A 247 35.72 -35.00 -1.16
N GLN A 248 35.57 -36.22 -1.70
CA GLN A 248 34.84 -36.44 -2.96
C GLN A 248 33.33 -36.33 -2.73
N GLY A 249 32.80 -35.11 -2.85
CA GLY A 249 31.39 -34.80 -3.05
C GLY A 249 31.29 -33.67 -4.06
N ASP A 250 30.22 -33.64 -4.87
CA ASP A 250 29.99 -32.52 -5.79
C ASP A 250 29.94 -31.20 -5.00
N ALA A 251 30.43 -30.11 -5.59
CA ALA A 251 30.33 -28.78 -4.98
C ALA A 251 28.86 -28.48 -4.63
N PRO A 252 28.56 -27.79 -3.51
CA PRO A 252 27.16 -27.50 -3.15
C PRO A 252 26.45 -26.77 -4.29
N ALA A 253 25.35 -27.33 -4.75
CA ALA A 253 24.52 -26.72 -5.79
C ALA A 253 23.92 -25.38 -5.30
N PHE A 254 23.57 -24.50 -6.22
CA PHE A 254 22.87 -23.26 -5.87
C PHE A 254 21.56 -23.54 -5.10
N CYS A 255 21.23 -22.66 -4.18
CA CYS A 255 19.93 -22.59 -3.53
C CYS A 255 19.06 -21.58 -4.30
N GLU A 256 17.85 -21.99 -4.68
CA GLU A 256 16.91 -21.15 -5.41
C GLU A 256 15.65 -20.96 -4.56
N ILE A 257 15.37 -19.70 -4.22
CA ILE A 257 14.17 -19.32 -3.47
C ILE A 257 13.25 -18.57 -4.44
N PRO A 258 11.98 -18.99 -4.62
CA PRO A 258 11.04 -18.29 -5.50
C PRO A 258 10.94 -16.81 -5.15
N TYR A 259 10.96 -15.96 -6.17
CA TYR A 259 10.63 -14.54 -6.04
C TYR A 259 9.17 -14.37 -6.46
N ASP A 260 8.27 -14.56 -5.50
CA ASP A 260 6.82 -14.38 -5.72
C ASP A 260 6.44 -12.93 -5.41
N GLU A 261 6.15 -12.16 -6.46
CA GLU A 261 5.37 -10.93 -6.31
C GLU A 261 3.89 -11.34 -6.26
N THR A 262 3.33 -11.38 -5.06
CA THR A 262 1.93 -11.78 -4.86
C THR A 262 0.98 -10.84 -5.61
N GLU A 263 0.15 -11.40 -6.49
CA GLU A 263 -0.99 -10.71 -7.08
C GLU A 263 -2.05 -10.45 -6.00
N VAL A 264 -2.52 -9.21 -5.90
CA VAL A 264 -3.40 -8.78 -4.79
C VAL A 264 -4.59 -7.95 -5.26
N ALA A 265 -4.63 -7.61 -6.54
CA ALA A 265 -5.68 -6.83 -7.18
C ALA A 265 -5.70 -7.10 -8.68
N TYR A 266 -6.64 -6.47 -9.38
CA TYR A 266 -6.78 -6.47 -10.82
C TYR A 266 -6.74 -5.05 -11.34
N LEU A 267 -6.10 -4.87 -12.50
CA LEU A 267 -6.22 -3.70 -13.34
C LEU A 267 -7.21 -4.00 -14.46
N PHE A 268 -8.18 -3.12 -14.66
CA PHE A 268 -9.09 -3.13 -15.79
C PHE A 268 -8.78 -1.95 -16.71
N ALA A 269 -8.36 -2.25 -17.94
CA ALA A 269 -8.11 -1.28 -19.00
C ALA A 269 -9.33 -1.15 -19.89
N TYR A 270 -9.80 0.07 -20.14
CA TYR A 270 -11.03 0.33 -20.88
C TYR A 270 -11.01 1.70 -21.59
N PHE A 271 -12.07 1.99 -22.35
CA PHE A 271 -12.38 3.34 -22.85
C PHE A 271 -13.85 3.71 -22.55
N LEU A 272 -14.22 4.98 -22.64
CA LEU A 272 -15.51 5.47 -22.12
C LEU A 272 -16.61 5.64 -23.18
N GLY A 273 -16.25 5.92 -24.44
CA GLY A 273 -17.26 6.37 -25.39
C GLY A 273 -16.70 6.81 -26.74
N ASN A 274 -17.44 7.72 -27.39
CA ASN A 274 -17.19 8.13 -28.78
C ASN A 274 -16.59 9.55 -28.89
N ALA A 275 -16.45 10.27 -27.78
CA ALA A 275 -15.75 11.55 -27.81
C ALA A 275 -14.22 11.32 -27.87
N PRO A 276 -13.43 12.16 -28.55
CA PRO A 276 -11.99 11.94 -28.67
C PRO A 276 -11.21 11.85 -27.34
N ASP A 277 -11.72 12.45 -26.27
CA ASP A 277 -11.21 12.36 -24.90
C ASP A 277 -11.66 11.09 -24.17
N GLN A 278 -12.69 10.42 -24.69
CA GLN A 278 -13.23 9.14 -24.21
C GLN A 278 -12.75 7.92 -25.01
N GLU A 279 -12.12 8.14 -26.18
CA GLU A 279 -11.48 7.13 -27.03
C GLU A 279 -9.97 7.04 -26.72
N ARG A 280 -9.66 6.75 -25.45
CA ARG A 280 -8.32 6.74 -24.87
C ARG A 280 -8.23 5.65 -23.81
N LEU A 281 -7.01 5.29 -23.40
CA LEU A 281 -6.80 4.33 -22.33
C LEU A 281 -7.24 4.95 -21.00
N SER A 282 -8.17 4.30 -20.32
CA SER A 282 -8.56 4.56 -18.93
C SER A 282 -8.35 3.30 -18.10
N TYR A 283 -8.21 3.47 -16.78
CA TYR A 283 -7.98 2.38 -15.84
C TYR A 283 -8.96 2.37 -14.69
N ALA A 284 -9.26 1.17 -14.21
CA ALA A 284 -9.92 0.92 -12.95
C ALA A 284 -9.23 -0.23 -12.23
N ILE A 285 -9.42 -0.30 -10.92
CA ILE A 285 -8.83 -1.33 -10.07
C ILE A 285 -9.91 -2.07 -9.30
N SER A 286 -9.67 -3.36 -9.04
CA SER A 286 -10.52 -4.18 -8.18
C SER A 286 -9.65 -5.09 -7.32
N ARG A 287 -10.04 -5.36 -6.07
CA ARG A 287 -9.32 -6.33 -5.22
C ARG A 287 -9.90 -7.73 -5.28
N ASP A 288 -11.19 -7.84 -5.59
CA ASP A 288 -11.92 -9.10 -5.59
C ASP A 288 -12.29 -9.57 -7.00
N GLY A 289 -12.08 -8.73 -8.01
CA GLY A 289 -12.43 -9.01 -9.40
C GLY A 289 -13.90 -8.74 -9.72
N TYR A 290 -14.68 -8.22 -8.78
CA TYR A 290 -16.11 -7.93 -8.91
C TYR A 290 -16.40 -6.43 -8.80
N HIS A 291 -15.77 -5.73 -7.86
CA HIS A 291 -16.03 -4.32 -7.60
C HIS A 291 -14.87 -3.47 -8.13
N PHE A 292 -15.13 -2.72 -9.21
CA PHE A 292 -14.12 -1.90 -9.89
C PHE A 292 -14.31 -0.42 -9.58
N THR A 293 -13.21 0.22 -9.20
CA THR A 293 -13.10 1.66 -8.93
C THR A 293 -12.27 2.32 -10.01
N ALA A 294 -12.81 3.35 -10.65
CA ALA A 294 -12.09 4.11 -11.67
C ALA A 294 -10.89 4.87 -11.07
N LEU A 295 -9.74 4.77 -11.74
CA LEU A 295 -8.58 5.61 -11.49
C LEU A 295 -8.71 6.95 -12.23
N ASN A 296 -8.01 7.98 -11.77
CA ASN A 296 -8.02 9.32 -12.36
C ASN A 296 -9.45 9.92 -12.53
N GLY A 297 -10.38 9.55 -11.65
CA GLY A 297 -11.80 9.92 -11.76
C GLY A 297 -12.46 9.46 -13.07
N GLY A 298 -12.00 8.34 -13.63
CA GLY A 298 -12.46 7.75 -14.88
C GLY A 298 -11.86 8.36 -16.15
N LYS A 299 -11.08 9.45 -16.04
CA LYS A 299 -10.45 10.10 -17.19
C LYS A 299 -9.31 9.25 -17.75
N ALA A 300 -8.96 9.53 -18.99
CA ALA A 300 -7.85 8.87 -19.67
C ALA A 300 -6.55 8.98 -18.85
N VAL A 301 -5.82 7.87 -18.76
CA VAL A 301 -4.48 7.76 -18.16
C VAL A 301 -3.38 7.87 -19.22
N TRP A 302 -3.71 7.58 -20.48
CA TRP A 302 -2.77 7.63 -21.59
C TRP A 302 -3.48 7.90 -22.93
N GLN A 303 -2.76 8.51 -23.87
CA GLN A 303 -3.19 8.73 -25.25
C GLN A 303 -2.05 8.34 -26.19
N SER A 304 -2.38 7.76 -27.35
CA SER A 304 -1.36 7.42 -28.33
C SER A 304 -0.82 8.66 -29.06
N SER A 305 0.48 8.65 -29.36
CA SER A 305 1.17 9.62 -30.22
C SER A 305 1.20 9.21 -31.70
N VAL A 306 0.77 7.99 -32.04
CA VAL A 306 0.71 7.45 -33.40
C VAL A 306 -0.74 7.23 -33.87
N GLY A 307 -0.91 6.88 -35.14
CA GLY A 307 -2.23 6.60 -35.72
C GLY A 307 -3.16 7.82 -35.67
N THR A 308 -4.40 7.59 -35.25
CA THR A 308 -5.43 8.64 -35.11
C THR A 308 -5.33 9.44 -33.80
N GLY A 309 -4.44 9.04 -32.89
CA GLY A 309 -4.31 9.59 -31.52
C GLY A 309 -5.44 9.17 -30.57
N CYS A 310 -6.33 8.27 -31.01
CA CYS A 310 -7.42 7.70 -30.23
C CYS A 310 -7.33 6.17 -30.32
N ILE A 311 -7.72 5.49 -29.25
CA ILE A 311 -7.71 4.03 -29.16
C ILE A 311 -9.08 3.49 -28.75
N ARG A 312 -9.36 2.25 -29.15
CA ARG A 312 -10.45 1.43 -28.62
C ARG A 312 -9.97 0.02 -28.33
N ASP A 313 -10.75 -0.70 -27.52
CA ASP A 313 -10.53 -2.12 -27.22
C ASP A 313 -9.11 -2.39 -26.68
N PRO A 314 -8.66 -1.69 -25.62
CA PRO A 314 -7.32 -1.86 -25.09
C PRO A 314 -7.15 -3.27 -24.48
N TYR A 315 -6.11 -3.96 -24.94
CA TYR A 315 -5.66 -5.25 -24.45
C TYR A 315 -4.28 -5.09 -23.83
N ILE A 316 -4.13 -5.43 -22.55
CA ILE A 316 -2.84 -5.40 -21.86
C ILE A 316 -2.48 -6.80 -21.41
N PHE A 317 -1.22 -7.17 -21.57
CA PHE A 317 -0.67 -8.44 -21.07
C PHE A 317 0.80 -8.29 -20.69
N LYS A 318 1.30 -9.21 -19.87
CA LYS A 318 2.73 -9.33 -19.54
C LYS A 318 3.40 -10.24 -20.56
N GLY A 319 4.44 -9.75 -21.22
CA GLY A 319 5.21 -10.48 -22.23
C GLY A 319 6.31 -11.37 -21.64
N GLU A 320 6.89 -12.22 -22.49
CA GLU A 320 8.03 -13.10 -22.23
C GLU A 320 9.32 -12.30 -22.03
N ASP A 321 9.35 -11.05 -22.51
CA ASP A 321 10.39 -10.07 -22.21
C ASP A 321 10.25 -9.45 -20.80
N GLY A 322 9.19 -9.81 -20.06
CA GLY A 322 8.90 -9.30 -18.72
C GLY A 322 8.25 -7.91 -18.69
N LEU A 323 7.97 -7.31 -19.86
CA LEU A 323 7.32 -6.02 -19.99
C LEU A 323 5.81 -6.16 -20.12
N TYR A 324 5.08 -5.09 -19.89
CA TYR A 324 3.66 -4.98 -20.23
C TYR A 324 3.52 -4.47 -21.66
N HIS A 325 2.65 -5.10 -22.43
CA HIS A 325 2.35 -4.73 -23.81
C HIS A 325 0.89 -4.33 -23.93
N LEU A 326 0.64 -3.26 -24.67
CA LEU A 326 -0.70 -2.80 -25.05
C LEU A 326 -0.91 -3.15 -26.53
N LEU A 327 -2.07 -3.69 -26.86
CA LEU A 327 -2.63 -3.68 -28.20
C LEU A 327 -3.98 -2.97 -28.18
N ALA A 328 -4.28 -2.21 -29.21
CA ALA A 328 -5.57 -1.54 -29.32
C ALA A 328 -5.98 -1.30 -30.78
N THR A 329 -7.28 -1.14 -31.01
CA THR A 329 -7.82 -0.65 -32.27
C THR A 329 -7.43 0.83 -32.45
N ASP A 330 -6.76 1.18 -33.55
CA ASP A 330 -6.52 2.58 -33.92
C ASP A 330 -7.82 3.21 -34.43
N MET A 331 -8.55 3.97 -33.63
CA MET A 331 -9.84 4.51 -34.05
C MET A 331 -10.20 5.84 -33.39
N LYS A 332 -10.67 6.77 -34.23
CA LYS A 332 -11.27 8.04 -33.84
C LYS A 332 -12.64 8.21 -34.50
N SER A 333 -13.72 7.93 -33.79
CA SER A 333 -15.08 7.91 -34.38
C SER A 333 -15.52 9.25 -34.99
N SER A 334 -14.97 10.37 -34.51
CA SER A 334 -15.19 11.70 -35.12
C SER A 334 -14.64 11.84 -36.56
N LEU A 335 -13.75 10.94 -37.00
CA LEU A 335 -13.30 10.82 -38.39
C LEU A 335 -14.17 9.85 -39.22
N GLY A 336 -15.23 9.30 -38.62
CA GLY A 336 -16.14 8.33 -39.22
C GLY A 336 -15.80 6.88 -38.88
N TRP A 337 -16.76 5.97 -39.06
CA TRP A 337 -16.66 4.54 -38.71
C TRP A 337 -15.68 3.71 -39.54
N ASN A 338 -14.97 4.34 -40.49
CA ASN A 338 -13.96 3.73 -41.34
C ASN A 338 -12.51 4.16 -40.97
N SER A 339 -12.34 4.83 -39.83
CA SER A 339 -11.03 5.29 -39.33
C SER A 339 -10.26 4.20 -38.57
N ASN A 340 -10.70 2.95 -38.63
CA ASN A 340 -10.35 1.84 -37.74
C ASN A 340 -9.60 0.72 -38.45
N ARG A 341 -8.57 1.09 -39.22
CA ARG A 341 -7.97 0.22 -40.23
C ARG A 341 -6.68 -0.47 -39.78
N ASN A 342 -6.16 -0.11 -38.62
CA ASN A 342 -4.85 -0.48 -38.13
C ASN A 342 -4.92 -0.79 -36.62
N LEU A 343 -3.84 -1.33 -36.09
CA LEU A 343 -3.67 -1.59 -34.67
C LEU A 343 -2.60 -0.67 -34.10
N ILE A 344 -2.70 -0.34 -32.83
CA ILE A 344 -1.66 0.34 -32.06
C ILE A 344 -1.03 -0.67 -31.11
N SER A 345 0.29 -0.59 -30.97
CA SER A 345 1.01 -1.26 -29.89
C SER A 345 1.88 -0.29 -29.10
N ALA A 346 2.09 -0.60 -27.82
CA ALA A 346 3.00 0.13 -26.94
C ALA A 346 3.53 -0.80 -25.84
N LYS A 347 4.62 -0.41 -25.18
CA LYS A 347 5.25 -1.14 -24.07
C LYS A 347 5.24 -0.32 -22.79
N SER A 348 5.28 -1.00 -21.65
CA SER A 348 5.40 -0.37 -20.34
C SER A 348 6.17 -1.28 -19.39
N THR A 349 6.95 -0.69 -18.49
CA THR A 349 7.58 -1.42 -17.37
C THR A 349 6.70 -1.45 -16.12
N ASP A 350 5.72 -0.54 -16.02
CA ASP A 350 5.07 -0.16 -14.76
C ASP A 350 3.55 0.10 -14.89
N LEU A 351 2.97 -0.11 -16.07
CA LEU A 351 1.58 0.17 -16.44
C LEU A 351 1.19 1.66 -16.42
N VAL A 352 2.06 2.56 -15.97
CA VAL A 352 1.84 4.01 -15.87
C VAL A 352 2.41 4.73 -17.09
N HIS A 353 3.64 4.39 -17.45
CA HIS A 353 4.37 5.02 -18.55
C HIS A 353 4.42 4.06 -19.73
N TRP A 354 3.88 4.51 -20.85
CA TRP A 354 3.89 3.77 -22.11
C TRP A 354 4.90 4.39 -23.07
N PHE A 355 5.70 3.55 -23.72
CA PHE A 355 6.75 3.92 -24.66
C PHE A 355 6.77 2.95 -25.85
N ASP A 356 7.66 3.20 -26.82
CA ASP A 356 7.87 2.37 -28.00
C ASP A 356 6.59 2.13 -28.84
N GLU A 357 5.80 3.20 -28.98
CA GLU A 357 4.52 3.16 -29.69
C GLU A 357 4.71 2.83 -31.18
N SER A 358 3.90 1.90 -31.70
CA SER A 358 3.94 1.50 -33.10
C SER A 358 2.54 1.40 -33.71
N LEU A 359 2.43 1.82 -34.97
CA LEU A 359 1.23 1.61 -35.78
C LEU A 359 1.41 0.35 -36.63
N ILE A 360 0.67 -0.70 -36.30
CA ILE A 360 0.63 -1.95 -37.08
C ILE A 360 -0.42 -1.78 -38.18
N GLU A 361 0.06 -1.42 -39.37
CA GLU A 361 -0.81 -1.28 -40.54
C GLU A 361 -1.38 -2.63 -40.99
N ILE A 362 -2.70 -2.72 -41.18
CA ILE A 362 -3.38 -3.94 -41.64
C ILE A 362 -3.96 -3.71 -43.03
N ALA A 363 -4.86 -2.73 -43.14
CA ALA A 363 -5.58 -2.47 -44.38
C ALA A 363 -4.65 -2.09 -45.52
N ASN A 364 -4.80 -2.76 -46.66
CA ASN A 364 -4.03 -2.54 -47.90
C ASN A 364 -2.53 -2.80 -47.79
N LYS A 365 -2.05 -3.42 -46.70
CA LYS A 365 -0.64 -3.81 -46.57
C LYS A 365 -0.37 -5.22 -47.08
N TYR A 366 -1.30 -6.14 -46.85
CA TYR A 366 -1.16 -7.56 -47.19
C TYR A 366 -2.07 -7.95 -48.36
N PRO A 367 -1.66 -8.88 -49.24
CA PRO A 367 -2.45 -9.26 -50.42
C PRO A 367 -3.89 -9.69 -50.13
N ASN A 368 -4.13 -10.38 -49.00
CA ASN A 368 -5.46 -10.82 -48.57
C ASN A 368 -6.19 -9.81 -47.67
N MET A 369 -5.57 -8.66 -47.37
CA MET A 369 -6.14 -7.53 -46.65
C MET A 369 -6.32 -6.30 -47.55
N MET A 370 -6.25 -6.51 -48.88
CA MET A 370 -6.56 -5.47 -49.85
C MET A 370 -8.02 -5.07 -49.74
N ASN A 371 -8.28 -3.76 -49.61
CA ASN A 371 -9.59 -3.17 -49.33
C ASN A 371 -10.14 -3.41 -47.92
N ALA A 372 -9.39 -4.03 -47.00
CA ALA A 372 -9.86 -4.19 -45.64
C ALA A 372 -10.29 -2.83 -45.06
N ASP A 373 -11.50 -2.79 -44.51
CA ASP A 373 -12.11 -1.53 -44.06
C ASP A 373 -12.14 -1.37 -42.55
N ARG A 374 -11.72 -2.42 -41.82
CA ARG A 374 -11.59 -2.45 -40.36
C ARG A 374 -10.57 -3.50 -39.91
N ALA A 375 -9.95 -3.24 -38.77
CA ALA A 375 -9.23 -4.20 -37.94
C ALA A 375 -9.56 -3.86 -36.47
N TRP A 376 -10.20 -4.78 -35.75
CA TRP A 376 -10.82 -4.52 -34.44
C TRP A 376 -10.35 -5.47 -33.35
N ALA A 377 -10.37 -4.96 -32.12
CA ALA A 377 -10.15 -5.67 -30.87
C ALA A 377 -8.94 -6.62 -30.94
N PRO A 378 -7.74 -6.10 -31.24
CA PRO A 378 -6.56 -6.94 -31.30
C PRO A 378 -6.21 -7.45 -29.90
N GLN A 379 -5.86 -8.73 -29.83
CA GLN A 379 -5.21 -9.32 -28.67
C GLN A 379 -4.07 -10.22 -29.14
N ALA A 380 -3.27 -10.73 -28.21
CA ALA A 380 -2.15 -11.60 -28.53
C ALA A 380 -1.97 -12.71 -27.50
N ILE A 381 -1.47 -13.86 -27.97
CA ILE A 381 -1.03 -14.95 -27.09
C ILE A 381 0.34 -15.43 -27.56
N TYR A 382 1.22 -15.77 -26.63
CA TYR A 382 2.52 -16.34 -26.99
C TYR A 382 2.33 -17.78 -27.49
N ASP A 383 2.86 -18.07 -28.67
CA ASP A 383 2.85 -19.42 -29.25
C ASP A 383 4.23 -20.06 -29.08
N PRO A 384 4.40 -20.99 -28.12
CA PRO A 384 5.68 -21.64 -27.89
C PRO A 384 6.13 -22.52 -29.06
N GLU A 385 5.23 -22.97 -29.95
CA GLU A 385 5.61 -23.74 -31.14
C GLU A 385 6.29 -22.87 -32.21
N LYS A 386 6.09 -21.54 -32.15
CA LYS A 386 6.63 -20.56 -33.09
C LYS A 386 7.65 -19.62 -32.49
N GLU A 387 7.79 -19.62 -31.17
CA GLU A 387 8.61 -18.66 -30.43
C GLU A 387 8.28 -17.21 -30.83
N SER A 388 6.98 -16.91 -30.87
CA SER A 388 6.44 -15.63 -31.36
C SER A 388 5.05 -15.39 -30.79
N TYR A 389 4.64 -14.12 -30.69
CA TYR A 389 3.25 -13.79 -30.40
C TYR A 389 2.37 -14.02 -31.62
N MET A 390 1.24 -14.67 -31.41
CA MET A 390 0.12 -14.68 -32.35
C MET A 390 -0.79 -13.50 -32.03
N ILE A 391 -0.74 -12.45 -32.85
CA ILE A 391 -1.70 -11.35 -32.78
C ILE A 391 -2.95 -11.76 -33.55
N TYR A 392 -4.11 -11.65 -32.92
CA TYR A 392 -5.41 -11.95 -33.54
C TYR A 392 -6.36 -10.78 -33.42
N PHE A 393 -7.16 -10.55 -34.46
CA PHE A 393 -8.03 -9.39 -34.60
C PHE A 393 -9.19 -9.69 -35.56
N ALA A 394 -10.30 -8.97 -35.43
CA ALA A 394 -11.42 -9.10 -36.34
C ALA A 394 -11.24 -8.15 -37.54
N ALA A 395 -11.44 -8.64 -38.77
CA ALA A 395 -11.34 -7.81 -39.97
C ALA A 395 -12.43 -8.14 -40.97
N ARG A 396 -12.76 -7.15 -41.80
CA ARG A 396 -13.64 -7.31 -42.96
C ARG A 396 -12.92 -6.88 -44.21
N VAL A 397 -12.98 -7.71 -45.25
CA VAL A 397 -12.28 -7.50 -46.53
C VAL A 397 -13.30 -7.51 -47.67
N PRO A 398 -13.97 -6.38 -47.94
CA PRO A 398 -14.99 -6.29 -48.97
C PRO A 398 -14.56 -6.85 -50.32
N GLY A 399 -15.41 -7.67 -50.92
CA GLY A 399 -15.13 -8.37 -52.18
C GLY A 399 -14.25 -9.63 -52.06
N THR A 400 -13.70 -9.92 -50.89
CA THR A 400 -13.09 -11.22 -50.54
C THR A 400 -14.02 -11.98 -49.59
N ASP A 401 -14.34 -11.37 -48.45
CA ASP A 401 -15.38 -11.82 -47.52
C ASP A 401 -16.03 -10.56 -46.91
N ASP A 402 -17.34 -10.42 -47.13
CA ASP A 402 -18.09 -9.25 -46.65
C ASP A 402 -18.49 -9.36 -45.17
N ARG A 403 -18.14 -10.48 -44.51
CA ARG A 403 -18.28 -10.66 -43.06
C ARG A 403 -17.08 -10.05 -42.34
N THR A 404 -17.29 -9.63 -41.10
CA THR A 404 -16.21 -9.39 -40.14
C THR A 404 -15.93 -10.70 -39.43
N ILE A 405 -14.73 -11.24 -39.61
CA ILE A 405 -14.30 -12.53 -39.06
C ILE A 405 -12.90 -12.43 -38.46
N MET A 406 -12.49 -13.45 -37.71
CA MET A 406 -11.23 -13.45 -36.98
C MET A 406 -10.06 -13.84 -37.87
N TYR A 407 -9.00 -13.03 -37.83
CA TYR A 407 -7.71 -13.29 -38.45
C TYR A 407 -6.60 -13.34 -37.41
N TYR A 408 -5.47 -13.95 -37.75
CA TYR A 408 -4.26 -13.94 -36.94
C TYR A 408 -3.00 -13.74 -37.79
N ALA A 409 -1.94 -13.26 -37.18
CA ALA A 409 -0.58 -13.23 -37.74
C ALA A 409 0.45 -13.28 -36.61
N TYR A 410 1.68 -13.70 -36.94
CA TYR A 410 2.75 -13.72 -35.96
C TYR A 410 3.54 -12.42 -35.93
N SER A 411 3.98 -12.04 -34.74
CA SER A 411 4.87 -10.91 -34.49
C SER A 411 5.82 -11.25 -33.32
N LYS A 412 7.12 -11.09 -33.53
CA LYS A 412 8.10 -11.25 -32.45
C LYS A 412 8.24 -10.00 -31.59
N ASP A 413 8.16 -8.83 -32.19
CA ASP A 413 8.43 -7.54 -31.54
C ASP A 413 7.16 -6.76 -31.18
N LEU A 414 5.99 -7.23 -31.62
CA LEU A 414 4.67 -6.58 -31.50
C LEU A 414 4.60 -5.20 -32.17
N LYS A 415 5.54 -4.85 -33.05
CA LYS A 415 5.56 -3.58 -33.81
C LYS A 415 5.08 -3.74 -35.25
N LYS A 416 5.17 -4.95 -35.79
CA LYS A 416 4.78 -5.32 -37.14
C LYS A 416 4.37 -6.79 -37.19
N LEU A 417 3.64 -7.18 -38.23
CA LEU A 417 3.38 -8.61 -38.47
C LEU A 417 4.52 -9.19 -39.32
N ASP A 418 5.11 -10.28 -38.83
CA ASP A 418 6.16 -11.06 -39.49
C ASP A 418 5.56 -12.03 -40.54
N THR A 419 4.29 -12.40 -40.38
CA THR A 419 3.55 -13.23 -41.34
C THR A 419 2.39 -12.45 -41.98
N THR A 420 1.94 -12.95 -43.14
CA THR A 420 0.67 -12.47 -43.72
C THR A 420 -0.49 -12.93 -42.84
N PRO A 421 -1.51 -12.09 -42.60
CA PRO A 421 -2.69 -12.51 -41.84
C PRO A 421 -3.36 -13.75 -42.45
N GLU A 422 -3.86 -14.65 -41.61
CA GLU A 422 -4.60 -15.84 -42.01
C GLU A 422 -5.92 -15.92 -41.23
N ILE A 423 -6.91 -16.64 -41.75
CA ILE A 423 -8.19 -16.79 -41.05
C ILE A 423 -7.96 -17.65 -39.80
N LEU A 424 -8.33 -17.11 -38.64
CA LEU A 424 -8.30 -17.83 -37.36
C LEU A 424 -9.63 -18.56 -37.13
N LEU A 425 -10.74 -17.85 -37.32
CA LEU A 425 -12.09 -18.38 -37.17
C LEU A 425 -13.06 -17.68 -38.13
N ALA A 426 -13.75 -18.49 -38.93
CA ALA A 426 -14.91 -18.09 -39.71
C ALA A 426 -16.09 -19.02 -39.35
N PRO A 427 -17.12 -18.54 -38.63
CA PRO A 427 -18.21 -19.39 -38.16
C PRO A 427 -18.88 -20.18 -39.28
N LYS A 428 -19.17 -21.47 -39.04
CA LYS A 428 -19.84 -22.34 -40.03
C LYS A 428 -21.26 -21.88 -40.36
N SER A 429 -21.89 -21.12 -39.45
CA SER A 429 -23.20 -20.49 -39.64
C SER A 429 -23.22 -19.45 -40.77
N GLY A 430 -22.05 -18.95 -41.18
CA GLY A 430 -21.94 -17.80 -42.09
C GLY A 430 -22.11 -16.46 -41.38
N HIS A 431 -22.14 -16.44 -40.04
CA HIS A 431 -22.24 -15.21 -39.25
C HIS A 431 -20.89 -14.47 -39.15
N ASP A 432 -20.96 -13.22 -38.73
CA ASP A 432 -19.82 -12.42 -38.28
C ASP A 432 -19.27 -12.93 -36.93
N ALA A 433 -17.95 -12.91 -36.76
CA ALA A 433 -17.25 -13.18 -35.52
C ALA A 433 -16.27 -12.04 -35.21
N ILE A 434 -16.41 -11.42 -34.03
CA ILE A 434 -15.55 -10.34 -33.56
C ILE A 434 -15.18 -10.55 -32.08
N ASP A 435 -14.34 -9.68 -31.54
CA ASP A 435 -14.03 -9.56 -30.11
C ASP A 435 -13.76 -10.92 -29.45
N SER A 436 -12.59 -11.49 -29.70
CA SER A 436 -12.22 -12.79 -29.11
C SER A 436 -11.24 -12.62 -27.95
N ASP A 437 -11.33 -13.50 -26.95
CA ASP A 437 -10.32 -13.70 -25.92
C ASP A 437 -9.89 -15.17 -25.91
N ILE A 438 -8.57 -15.41 -25.91
CA ILE A 438 -7.98 -16.73 -26.01
C ILE A 438 -7.10 -17.00 -24.79
N ILE A 439 -7.42 -18.06 -24.04
CA ILE A 439 -6.60 -18.55 -22.94
C ILE A 439 -6.12 -19.98 -23.21
N PHE A 440 -4.93 -20.31 -22.69
CA PHE A 440 -4.37 -21.66 -22.75
C PHE A 440 -4.36 -22.28 -21.35
N VAL A 441 -5.14 -23.34 -21.16
CA VAL A 441 -5.25 -24.04 -19.87
C VAL A 441 -5.24 -25.55 -20.12
N ASN A 442 -4.38 -26.27 -19.38
CA ASN A 442 -4.28 -27.73 -19.41
C ASN A 442 -4.17 -28.34 -20.83
N GLY A 443 -3.38 -27.72 -21.71
CA GLY A 443 -3.14 -28.22 -23.06
C GLY A 443 -4.21 -27.87 -24.09
N THR A 444 -5.20 -27.03 -23.74
CA THR A 444 -6.28 -26.61 -24.64
C THR A 444 -6.33 -25.08 -24.74
N TYR A 445 -6.48 -24.59 -25.96
CA TYR A 445 -6.79 -23.17 -26.24
C TYR A 445 -8.30 -22.98 -26.25
N TYR A 446 -8.82 -22.14 -25.37
CA TYR A 446 -10.23 -21.75 -25.29
C TYR A 446 -10.38 -20.36 -25.89
N MET A 447 -11.21 -20.21 -26.91
CA MET A 447 -11.57 -18.94 -27.51
C MET A 447 -13.01 -18.59 -27.17
N TYR A 448 -13.21 -17.49 -26.46
CA TYR A 448 -14.52 -16.87 -26.27
C TYR A 448 -14.64 -15.74 -27.27
N TYR A 449 -15.61 -15.80 -28.17
CA TYR A 449 -15.78 -14.80 -29.24
C TYR A 449 -17.22 -14.33 -29.33
N LYS A 450 -17.41 -13.11 -29.81
CA LYS A 450 -18.74 -12.56 -30.09
C LYS A 450 -19.23 -12.98 -31.47
N ASP A 451 -20.38 -13.62 -31.53
CA ASP A 451 -21.18 -13.70 -32.75
C ASP A 451 -21.94 -12.38 -32.92
N GLU A 452 -21.49 -11.54 -33.84
CA GLU A 452 -22.03 -10.19 -34.06
C GLU A 452 -23.40 -10.22 -34.75
N THR A 453 -23.83 -11.36 -35.29
CA THR A 453 -25.17 -11.54 -35.87
C THR A 453 -26.22 -11.81 -34.79
N THR A 454 -25.91 -12.69 -33.84
CA THR A 454 -26.82 -13.08 -32.74
C THR A 454 -26.60 -12.30 -31.44
N LYS A 455 -25.52 -11.50 -31.39
CA LYS A 455 -25.09 -10.68 -30.24
C LYS A 455 -24.74 -11.49 -28.99
N GLY A 456 -24.27 -12.73 -29.17
CA GLY A 456 -23.92 -13.65 -28.09
C GLY A 456 -22.42 -13.96 -28.02
N ILE A 457 -21.95 -14.38 -26.85
CA ILE A 457 -20.60 -14.94 -26.68
C ILE A 457 -20.67 -16.45 -26.89
N PHE A 458 -19.75 -16.98 -27.70
CA PHE A 458 -19.62 -18.39 -28.04
C PHE A 458 -18.24 -18.91 -27.68
N LEU A 459 -18.17 -20.20 -27.40
CA LEU A 459 -16.92 -20.92 -27.13
C LEU A 459 -16.46 -21.69 -28.37
N ALA A 460 -15.17 -21.63 -28.66
CA ALA A 460 -14.48 -22.52 -29.57
C ALA A 460 -13.17 -23.03 -28.93
N LYS A 461 -12.74 -24.24 -29.30
CA LYS A 461 -11.57 -24.91 -28.71
C LYS A 461 -10.56 -25.35 -29.77
N ALA A 462 -9.27 -25.30 -29.44
CA ALA A 462 -8.18 -25.76 -30.31
C ALA A 462 -7.03 -26.41 -29.52
N ALA A 463 -6.23 -27.23 -30.21
CA ALA A 463 -5.00 -27.82 -29.66
C ALA A 463 -3.76 -26.95 -29.87
N HIS A 464 -3.80 -26.02 -30.83
CA HIS A 464 -2.72 -25.10 -31.17
C HIS A 464 -3.26 -23.67 -31.17
N ALA A 465 -2.39 -22.68 -30.90
CA ALA A 465 -2.78 -21.27 -30.84
C ALA A 465 -3.44 -20.82 -32.16
N SER A 466 -2.88 -21.21 -33.31
CA SER A 466 -3.40 -20.87 -34.64
C SER A 466 -4.62 -21.71 -35.08
N GLY A 467 -5.16 -22.57 -34.21
CA GLY A 467 -6.27 -23.46 -34.55
C GLY A 467 -5.85 -24.76 -35.26
N PRO A 468 -6.77 -25.43 -35.97
CA PRO A 468 -8.14 -24.99 -36.24
C PRO A 468 -9.02 -24.99 -34.99
N TYR A 469 -9.80 -23.93 -34.82
CA TYR A 469 -10.80 -23.83 -33.74
C TYR A 469 -12.09 -24.56 -34.10
N THR A 470 -12.57 -25.38 -33.17
CA THR A 470 -13.87 -26.07 -33.27
C THR A 470 -14.89 -25.34 -32.41
N GLU A 471 -15.91 -24.77 -33.05
CA GLU A 471 -17.07 -24.14 -32.38
C GLU A 471 -17.80 -25.17 -31.50
N ASP A 472 -18.18 -24.74 -30.29
CA ASP A 472 -18.86 -25.57 -29.29
C ASP A 472 -20.31 -25.09 -29.09
N HIS A 473 -20.54 -24.12 -28.19
CA HIS A 473 -21.87 -23.60 -27.87
C HIS A 473 -21.85 -22.13 -27.42
N LYS A 474 -23.04 -21.54 -27.25
CA LYS A 474 -23.23 -20.18 -26.73
C LYS A 474 -23.04 -20.17 -25.21
N ILE A 475 -22.19 -19.26 -24.72
CA ILE A 475 -21.90 -19.05 -23.29
C ILE A 475 -22.80 -17.98 -22.68
N SER A 476 -23.06 -16.89 -23.39
CA SER A 476 -23.83 -15.78 -22.82
C SER A 476 -25.31 -16.15 -22.61
N GLU A 477 -25.87 -15.75 -21.47
CA GLU A 477 -27.24 -16.11 -21.10
C GLU A 477 -28.29 -15.27 -21.85
N GLY A 478 -29.37 -15.93 -22.27
CA GLY A 478 -30.54 -15.28 -22.84
C GLY A 478 -30.29 -14.59 -24.19
N ASN A 479 -31.00 -13.49 -24.43
CA ASN A 479 -30.94 -12.71 -25.67
C ASN A 479 -30.33 -11.31 -25.47
N LEU A 480 -29.67 -11.10 -24.33
CA LEU A 480 -28.98 -9.84 -24.05
C LEU A 480 -27.80 -9.71 -25.02
N GLY A 481 -27.73 -8.58 -25.75
CA GLY A 481 -26.61 -8.30 -26.62
C GLY A 481 -25.38 -7.91 -25.80
N VAL A 482 -24.30 -8.69 -25.96
CA VAL A 482 -23.03 -8.50 -25.24
C VAL A 482 -21.85 -8.56 -26.22
N GLU A 483 -20.74 -7.93 -25.87
CA GLU A 483 -19.50 -7.88 -26.65
C GLU A 483 -18.25 -7.85 -25.78
N GLY A 484 -17.06 -7.86 -26.38
CA GLY A 484 -15.79 -7.75 -25.66
C GLY A 484 -15.64 -8.75 -24.51
N PRO A 485 -15.71 -10.08 -24.77
CA PRO A 485 -15.46 -11.07 -23.73
C PRO A 485 -14.04 -10.92 -23.20
N ASN A 486 -13.91 -10.97 -21.88
CA ASN A 486 -12.62 -11.05 -21.19
C ASN A 486 -12.72 -12.07 -20.06
N ILE A 487 -11.88 -13.11 -20.07
CA ILE A 487 -11.83 -14.14 -19.06
C ILE A 487 -10.56 -14.03 -18.21
N TYR A 488 -10.71 -14.04 -16.89
CA TYR A 488 -9.59 -13.98 -15.95
C TYR A 488 -9.82 -14.87 -14.74
N LYS A 489 -8.73 -15.38 -14.15
CA LYS A 489 -8.78 -16.23 -12.96
C LYS A 489 -8.89 -15.37 -11.70
N LEU A 490 -9.67 -15.82 -10.73
CA LEU A 490 -9.71 -15.18 -9.43
C LEU A 490 -8.46 -15.52 -8.60
N ILE A 491 -7.72 -14.49 -8.18
CA ILE A 491 -6.58 -14.55 -7.26
C ILE A 491 -6.93 -15.41 -6.04
N GLY A 492 -6.06 -16.37 -5.74
CA GLY A 492 -6.22 -17.28 -4.60
C GLY A 492 -7.36 -18.30 -4.71
N LYS A 493 -8.10 -18.34 -5.84
CA LYS A 493 -9.26 -19.22 -6.03
C LYS A 493 -9.13 -20.06 -7.30
N ASP A 494 -9.74 -21.24 -7.29
CA ASP A 494 -9.90 -22.07 -8.49
C ASP A 494 -11.24 -21.78 -9.17
N GLU A 495 -11.47 -20.50 -9.48
CA GLU A 495 -12.67 -19.96 -10.13
C GLU A 495 -12.23 -18.88 -11.13
N TRP A 496 -12.95 -18.77 -12.25
CA TRP A 496 -12.72 -17.81 -13.33
C TRP A 496 -13.95 -16.95 -13.54
N LEU A 497 -13.74 -15.71 -13.96
CA LEU A 497 -14.78 -14.76 -14.35
C LEU A 497 -14.65 -14.45 -15.84
N LEU A 498 -15.75 -14.60 -16.56
CA LEU A 498 -15.96 -14.05 -17.89
C LEU A 498 -16.78 -12.77 -17.77
N MET A 499 -16.18 -11.66 -18.15
CA MET A 499 -16.77 -10.34 -18.18
C MET A 499 -17.12 -9.96 -19.63
N SER A 500 -18.27 -9.35 -19.87
CA SER A 500 -18.70 -8.92 -21.22
C SER A 500 -19.50 -7.62 -21.17
N ASP A 501 -19.26 -6.73 -22.14
CA ASP A 501 -19.88 -5.41 -22.21
C ASP A 501 -21.31 -5.50 -22.78
N ALA A 502 -22.32 -5.16 -21.98
CA ALA A 502 -23.69 -4.97 -22.46
C ALA A 502 -23.89 -3.51 -22.87
N TYR A 503 -23.09 -3.03 -23.81
CA TYR A 503 -22.92 -1.63 -24.23
C TYR A 503 -24.23 -0.89 -24.52
N GLY A 504 -25.25 -1.61 -25.04
CA GLY A 504 -26.58 -1.05 -25.32
C GLY A 504 -27.38 -0.66 -24.06
N ASN A 505 -27.00 -1.21 -22.91
CA ASN A 505 -27.64 -0.97 -21.61
C ASN A 505 -26.74 -0.20 -20.62
N GLY A 506 -25.47 0.00 -20.95
CA GLY A 506 -24.52 0.78 -20.15
C GLY A 506 -24.01 0.07 -18.89
N TYR A 507 -23.88 -1.25 -18.93
CA TYR A 507 -23.28 -2.03 -17.83
C TYR A 507 -22.59 -3.30 -18.34
N TYR A 508 -21.76 -3.92 -17.49
CA TYR A 508 -21.09 -5.20 -17.76
C TYR A 508 -21.85 -6.40 -17.21
N VAL A 509 -21.79 -7.54 -17.91
CA VAL A 509 -22.27 -8.83 -17.42
C VAL A 509 -21.07 -9.65 -16.96
N MET A 510 -21.18 -10.29 -15.79
CA MET A 510 -20.19 -11.25 -15.28
C MET A 510 -20.82 -12.64 -15.19
N GLN A 511 -20.08 -13.64 -15.64
CA GLN A 511 -20.39 -15.06 -15.48
C GLN A 511 -19.18 -15.78 -14.88
N LYS A 512 -19.40 -16.76 -14.01
CA LYS A 512 -18.33 -17.49 -13.33
C LYS A 512 -18.29 -18.97 -13.71
N THR A 513 -17.10 -19.56 -13.66
CA THR A 513 -16.86 -20.98 -13.97
C THR A 513 -15.65 -21.53 -13.22
N ASN A 514 -15.61 -22.84 -13.00
CA ASN A 514 -14.43 -23.54 -12.48
C ASN A 514 -13.85 -24.55 -13.51
N ASP A 515 -14.50 -24.72 -14.67
CA ASP A 515 -14.16 -25.72 -15.68
C ASP A 515 -13.94 -25.13 -17.08
N LEU A 516 -14.11 -23.81 -17.24
CA LEU A 516 -13.97 -23.05 -18.49
C LEU A 516 -15.01 -23.39 -19.56
N ASP A 517 -16.01 -24.21 -19.23
CA ASP A 517 -17.01 -24.71 -20.17
C ASP A 517 -18.43 -24.29 -19.73
N ASN A 518 -18.75 -24.51 -18.45
CA ASN A 518 -20.06 -24.23 -17.88
C ASN A 518 -20.02 -22.94 -17.05
N PHE A 519 -20.84 -21.96 -17.44
CA PHE A 519 -20.87 -20.64 -16.83
C PHE A 519 -22.18 -20.40 -16.09
N THR A 520 -22.07 -19.74 -14.93
CA THR A 520 -23.23 -19.28 -14.15
C THR A 520 -23.20 -17.76 -14.03
N THR A 521 -24.32 -17.09 -14.34
CA THR A 521 -24.44 -15.64 -14.24
C THR A 521 -24.29 -15.15 -12.80
N VAL A 522 -23.46 -14.13 -12.60
CA VAL A 522 -23.31 -13.42 -11.33
C VAL A 522 -24.45 -12.41 -11.18
N SER A 523 -25.05 -12.33 -9.99
CA SER A 523 -26.13 -11.38 -9.72
C SER A 523 -25.64 -9.94 -9.87
N ARG A 524 -26.45 -9.07 -10.48
CA ARG A 524 -26.15 -7.63 -10.66
C ARG A 524 -25.92 -6.85 -9.37
N ASN A 525 -26.29 -7.42 -8.22
CA ASN A 525 -26.08 -6.81 -6.90
C ASN A 525 -24.74 -7.21 -6.27
N ASP A 526 -24.02 -8.18 -6.86
CA ASP A 526 -22.81 -8.77 -6.27
C ASP A 526 -21.52 -8.20 -6.90
N TYR A 527 -21.65 -7.21 -7.80
CA TYR A 527 -20.53 -6.55 -8.47
C TYR A 527 -20.90 -5.12 -8.88
N SER A 528 -19.91 -4.23 -8.93
CA SER A 528 -20.15 -2.80 -9.18
C SER A 528 -19.04 -2.13 -9.98
N PHE A 529 -19.40 -1.03 -10.62
CA PHE A 529 -18.51 -0.11 -11.31
C PHE A 529 -18.97 1.31 -10.93
N ASP A 530 -18.08 2.18 -10.46
CA ASP A 530 -18.39 3.60 -10.21
C ASP A 530 -18.32 4.47 -11.49
N PHE A 531 -18.27 3.81 -12.65
CA PHE A 531 -18.10 4.36 -13.99
C PHE A 531 -18.86 3.51 -15.02
N THR A 532 -18.92 3.99 -16.27
CA THR A 532 -19.54 3.26 -17.39
C THR A 532 -18.47 2.93 -18.44
N PRO A 533 -17.72 1.84 -18.27
CA PRO A 533 -16.71 1.40 -19.23
C PRO A 533 -17.34 0.86 -20.51
N ARG A 534 -16.52 0.79 -21.55
CA ARG A 534 -16.75 0.03 -22.78
C ARG A 534 -15.56 -0.85 -23.08
N HIS A 535 -15.83 -2.00 -23.68
CA HIS A 535 -14.89 -3.03 -24.16
C HIS A 535 -13.46 -2.86 -23.62
N GLY A 536 -13.11 -3.70 -22.64
CA GLY A 536 -11.84 -3.61 -21.92
C GLY A 536 -11.32 -4.98 -21.49
N TYR A 537 -10.17 -4.98 -20.84
CA TYR A 537 -9.45 -6.18 -20.47
C TYR A 537 -8.92 -6.12 -19.03
N VAL A 538 -9.05 -7.21 -18.29
CA VAL A 538 -8.62 -7.34 -16.89
C VAL A 538 -7.34 -8.17 -16.81
N ILE A 539 -6.34 -7.66 -16.09
CA ILE A 539 -5.14 -8.40 -15.70
C ILE A 539 -4.96 -8.38 -14.18
N PRO A 540 -4.39 -9.43 -13.57
CA PRO A 540 -3.95 -9.35 -12.18
C PRO A 540 -2.74 -8.41 -12.06
N ILE A 541 -2.63 -7.76 -10.90
CA ILE A 541 -1.53 -6.85 -10.54
C ILE A 541 -1.02 -7.10 -9.13
N THR A 542 0.25 -6.81 -8.93
CA THR A 542 0.94 -6.93 -7.64
C THR A 542 0.65 -5.71 -6.75
N GLY A 543 0.98 -5.79 -5.46
CA GLY A 543 0.76 -4.67 -4.53
C GLY A 543 1.54 -3.42 -4.92
N GLU A 544 2.70 -3.60 -5.55
CA GLU A 544 3.54 -2.51 -6.04
C GLU A 544 2.91 -1.81 -7.22
N GLN A 545 2.34 -2.59 -8.14
CA GLN A 545 1.65 -2.06 -9.30
C GLN A 545 0.37 -1.33 -8.88
N TYR A 546 -0.38 -1.89 -7.93
CA TYR A 546 -1.52 -1.20 -7.34
C TYR A 546 -1.13 0.19 -6.82
N SER A 547 0.01 0.29 -6.15
CA SER A 547 0.49 1.55 -5.56
C SER A 547 1.07 2.51 -6.57
N ALA A 548 1.80 2.00 -7.56
CA ALA A 548 2.26 2.82 -8.68
C ALA A 548 1.07 3.43 -9.43
N LEU A 549 0.05 2.62 -9.73
CA LEU A 549 -1.16 3.04 -10.42
C LEU A 549 -2.00 4.02 -9.61
N THR A 550 -2.25 3.75 -8.32
CA THR A 550 -3.04 4.65 -7.46
C THR A 550 -2.29 5.92 -7.09
N GLY A 551 -0.96 5.88 -6.98
CA GLY A 551 -0.12 7.07 -6.81
C GLY A 551 -0.08 7.95 -8.06
N ALA A 552 0.06 7.35 -9.25
CA ALA A 552 0.08 8.08 -10.52
C ALA A 552 -1.30 8.60 -10.94
N PHE A 553 -2.36 7.83 -10.66
CA PHE A 553 -3.73 8.07 -11.09
C PHE A 553 -4.70 8.03 -9.90
N PRO A 554 -4.57 8.97 -8.94
CA PRO A 554 -5.33 8.93 -7.70
C PRO A 554 -6.84 8.87 -7.95
N SER A 555 -7.49 8.02 -7.17
CA SER A 555 -8.94 7.96 -7.04
C SER A 555 -9.30 8.30 -5.61
N SER A 556 -10.33 9.12 -5.40
CA SER A 556 -10.85 9.40 -4.06
C SER A 556 -11.35 8.15 -3.35
N SER A 557 -11.62 7.08 -4.09
CA SER A 557 -12.18 5.83 -3.59
C SER A 557 -11.15 4.69 -3.56
N ALA A 558 -9.89 4.94 -3.92
CA ALA A 558 -8.82 3.94 -3.86
C ALA A 558 -7.98 4.17 -2.61
N HIS A 559 -8.16 3.31 -1.60
CA HIS A 559 -7.44 3.39 -0.34
C HIS A 559 -6.32 2.33 -0.25
N PRO A 560 -5.22 2.60 0.47
CA PRO A 560 -4.21 1.58 0.77
C PRO A 560 -4.87 0.43 1.52
N TYR A 561 -4.40 -0.80 1.36
CA TYR A 561 -5.01 -1.94 2.05
C TYR A 561 -3.99 -2.96 2.48
N ASN A 562 -4.37 -3.78 3.47
CA ASN A 562 -3.51 -4.83 3.97
C ASN A 562 -3.26 -5.93 2.91
N ILE A 563 -2.00 -6.10 2.53
CA ILE A 563 -1.52 -7.10 1.57
C ILE A 563 -1.00 -8.38 2.26
N GLY A 564 -1.06 -8.44 3.59
CA GLY A 564 -0.67 -9.61 4.38
C GLY A 564 0.07 -9.23 5.65
N LEU A 565 0.62 -10.24 6.32
CA LEU A 565 1.40 -10.10 7.55
C LEU A 565 2.84 -10.56 7.30
N LYS A 566 3.80 -9.90 7.94
CA LYS A 566 5.20 -10.35 7.95
C LYS A 566 5.29 -11.69 8.68
N PRO A 567 6.07 -12.67 8.17
CA PRO A 567 6.29 -13.94 8.87
C PRO A 567 6.84 -13.73 10.28
N VAL A 568 6.31 -14.47 11.24
CA VAL A 568 6.73 -14.42 12.65
C VAL A 568 7.66 -15.59 12.96
N ASN A 569 8.85 -15.31 13.47
CA ASN A 569 9.81 -16.31 13.91
C ASN A 569 10.23 -16.03 15.35
N VAL A 570 10.20 -17.06 16.21
CA VAL A 570 10.51 -16.97 17.64
C VAL A 570 11.53 -18.04 18.00
N PHE A 571 12.50 -17.72 18.85
CA PHE A 571 13.59 -18.63 19.23
C PHE A 571 13.63 -18.81 20.74
N ALA A 572 13.90 -20.04 21.20
CA ALA A 572 14.12 -20.34 22.61
C ALA A 572 15.24 -21.39 22.78
N GLU A 573 16.04 -21.26 23.83
CA GLU A 573 17.12 -22.21 24.16
C GLU A 573 16.57 -23.54 24.70
N GLN A 574 17.36 -24.62 24.58
CA GLN A 574 16.99 -25.93 25.08
C GLN A 574 16.73 -25.89 26.60
N GLY A 575 15.52 -26.26 27.00
CA GLY A 575 15.02 -26.18 28.37
C GLY A 575 14.61 -24.77 28.81
N GLY A 576 14.69 -23.78 27.93
CA GLY A 576 14.30 -22.39 28.16
C GLY A 576 12.80 -22.12 28.00
N SER A 577 12.38 -20.92 28.40
CA SER A 577 11.02 -20.41 28.19
C SER A 577 10.89 -19.77 26.81
N ILE A 578 9.73 -19.95 26.16
CA ILE A 578 9.39 -19.32 24.88
C ILE A 578 8.67 -18.00 25.16
N THR A 579 9.15 -16.90 24.59
CA THR A 579 8.50 -15.58 24.66
C THR A 579 7.95 -15.24 23.28
N MET A 580 6.63 -15.16 23.18
CA MET A 580 5.95 -14.81 21.92
C MET A 580 5.84 -13.28 21.78
N PRO A 581 5.89 -12.73 20.55
CA PRO A 581 5.67 -11.31 20.34
C PRO A 581 4.21 -10.94 20.62
N GLU A 582 4.00 -9.74 21.16
CA GLU A 582 2.65 -9.22 21.46
C GLU A 582 1.97 -8.62 20.23
N THR A 583 2.74 -8.30 19.17
CA THR A 583 2.26 -7.76 17.89
C THR A 583 2.86 -8.51 16.69
N VAL A 584 2.24 -8.32 15.53
CA VAL A 584 2.76 -8.71 14.22
C VAL A 584 2.68 -7.53 13.25
N THR A 585 3.62 -7.46 12.32
CA THR A 585 3.65 -6.41 11.30
C THR A 585 2.68 -6.73 10.16
N ALA A 586 1.62 -5.95 10.00
CA ALA A 586 0.79 -5.90 8.81
C ALA A 586 1.44 -5.05 7.73
N LEU A 587 1.39 -5.49 6.47
CA LEU A 587 1.95 -4.80 5.31
C LEU A 587 0.80 -4.22 4.47
N TYR A 588 1.03 -3.04 3.86
CA TYR A 588 0.02 -2.33 3.08
C TYR A 588 0.46 -2.12 1.64
N SER A 589 -0.52 -2.01 0.74
CA SER A 589 -0.28 -1.90 -0.70
C SER A 589 0.63 -0.74 -1.04
N ASP A 590 0.44 0.43 -0.41
CA ASP A 590 1.27 1.64 -0.56
C ASP A 590 2.74 1.49 -0.08
N GLY A 591 3.11 0.30 0.40
CA GLY A 591 4.42 -0.03 0.93
C GLY A 591 4.57 0.32 2.41
N GLY A 592 3.51 0.76 3.09
CA GLY A 592 3.54 1.00 4.53
C GLY A 592 3.30 -0.27 5.34
N SER A 593 3.35 -0.10 6.65
CA SER A 593 3.19 -1.18 7.61
C SER A 593 2.58 -0.68 8.91
N MET A 594 1.90 -1.56 9.62
CA MET A 594 1.31 -1.27 10.93
C MET A 594 1.53 -2.47 11.85
N GLU A 595 1.86 -2.22 13.12
CA GLU A 595 1.88 -3.29 14.12
C GLU A 595 0.45 -3.57 14.58
N ILE A 596 0.05 -4.85 14.59
CA ILE A 596 -1.27 -5.30 15.04
C ILE A 596 -1.06 -6.29 16.17
N ALA A 597 -1.78 -6.12 17.27
CA ALA A 597 -1.74 -7.05 18.40
C ALA A 597 -2.10 -8.47 17.96
N VAL A 598 -1.55 -9.49 18.65
CA VAL A 598 -1.78 -10.89 18.31
C VAL A 598 -2.03 -11.73 19.55
N HIS A 599 -2.98 -12.66 19.44
CA HIS A 599 -3.21 -13.69 20.44
C HIS A 599 -2.71 -15.04 19.91
N TRP A 600 -1.72 -15.62 20.58
CA TRP A 600 -1.15 -16.92 20.24
C TRP A 600 -1.91 -18.07 20.92
N ASP A 601 -1.96 -19.23 20.28
CA ASP A 601 -2.57 -20.42 20.87
C ASP A 601 -1.71 -20.97 22.02
N GLU A 602 -2.11 -20.64 23.26
CA GLU A 602 -1.40 -21.01 24.48
C GLU A 602 -1.26 -22.54 24.65
N ALA A 603 -2.25 -23.32 24.17
CA ALA A 603 -2.24 -24.77 24.28
C ALA A 603 -1.14 -25.39 23.40
N THR A 604 -1.00 -24.95 22.16
CA THR A 604 0.05 -25.38 21.24
C THR A 604 1.40 -24.91 21.76
N LEU A 605 1.50 -23.67 22.26
CA LEU A 605 2.73 -23.14 22.88
C LEU A 605 3.19 -23.99 24.06
N ALA A 606 2.28 -24.35 24.97
CA ALA A 606 2.57 -25.18 26.14
C ALA A 606 2.91 -26.65 25.80
N SER A 607 2.54 -27.10 24.60
CA SER A 607 2.84 -28.47 24.12
C SER A 607 4.24 -28.64 23.53
N ILE A 608 4.96 -27.54 23.31
CA ILE A 608 6.32 -27.58 22.75
C ILE A 608 7.27 -28.31 23.71
N ASN A 609 7.98 -29.32 23.19
CA ASN A 609 9.08 -29.94 23.92
C ASN A 609 10.33 -29.06 23.83
N THR A 610 10.54 -28.19 24.82
CA THR A 610 11.75 -27.35 24.86
C THR A 610 13.00 -28.14 25.22
N ALA A 611 12.90 -29.41 25.65
CA ALA A 611 14.06 -30.20 26.06
C ALA A 611 14.88 -30.77 24.90
N GLU A 612 14.43 -30.64 23.65
CA GLU A 612 15.15 -31.07 22.46
C GLU A 612 15.05 -29.98 21.38
N PRO A 613 16.10 -29.78 20.57
CA PRO A 613 16.02 -28.88 19.42
C PRO A 613 14.91 -29.30 18.45
N GLY A 614 14.18 -28.33 17.93
CA GLY A 614 13.04 -28.59 17.06
C GLY A 614 12.35 -27.31 16.59
N THR A 615 11.58 -27.41 15.49
CA THR A 615 10.80 -26.30 14.94
C THR A 615 9.31 -26.62 15.04
N TYR A 616 8.54 -25.66 15.55
CA TYR A 616 7.12 -25.80 15.85
C TYR A 616 6.35 -24.64 15.22
N LYS A 617 5.21 -24.92 14.62
CA LYS A 617 4.28 -23.86 14.17
C LYS A 617 3.28 -23.58 15.26
N ILE A 618 3.21 -22.33 15.69
CA ILE A 618 2.23 -21.84 16.66
C ILE A 618 1.17 -21.04 15.90
N PRO A 619 -0.08 -21.51 15.86
CA PRO A 619 -1.19 -20.71 15.37
C PRO A 619 -1.40 -19.49 16.25
N GLY A 620 -1.80 -18.39 15.65
CA GLY A 620 -2.28 -17.19 16.33
C GLY A 620 -3.39 -16.55 15.52
N THR A 621 -4.04 -15.58 16.16
CA THR A 621 -5.05 -14.73 15.53
C THR A 621 -4.70 -13.30 15.89
N VAL A 622 -4.57 -12.44 14.88
CA VAL A 622 -4.39 -11.01 15.15
C VAL A 622 -5.65 -10.44 15.80
N LEU A 623 -5.44 -9.58 16.77
CA LEU A 623 -6.48 -8.84 17.46
C LEU A 623 -6.72 -7.56 16.66
N ALA A 624 -7.65 -7.63 15.72
CA ALA A 624 -8.29 -6.42 15.23
C ALA A 624 -9.11 -5.85 16.39
N ALA A 625 -8.90 -4.58 16.74
CA ALA A 625 -9.66 -3.97 17.81
C ALA A 625 -11.15 -3.87 17.39
N ASP A 626 -11.96 -4.78 17.93
CA ASP A 626 -13.41 -4.82 17.72
C ASP A 626 -14.07 -3.85 18.72
N TYR A 627 -14.23 -2.61 18.30
CA TYR A 627 -14.97 -1.62 19.08
C TYR A 627 -16.46 -1.73 18.76
N ALA A 628 -17.29 -1.57 19.78
CA ALA A 628 -18.73 -1.48 19.58
C ALA A 628 -19.07 -0.39 18.53
N ASP A 629 -20.04 -0.67 17.67
CA ASP A 629 -20.51 0.30 16.68
C ASP A 629 -22.05 0.39 16.65
N PRO A 630 -22.65 1.56 16.95
CA PRO A 630 -21.98 2.77 17.45
C PRO A 630 -21.32 2.54 18.81
N PHE A 631 -20.15 3.15 19.00
CA PHE A 631 -19.35 3.01 20.22
C PHE A 631 -20.08 3.51 21.46
N ILE A 632 -20.63 4.73 21.40
CA ILE A 632 -21.52 5.26 22.44
C ILE A 632 -22.67 6.00 21.78
N LYS A 633 -23.89 5.49 21.99
CA LYS A 633 -25.12 6.08 21.43
C LYS A 633 -25.40 7.46 22.04
N GLU A 634 -25.96 8.32 21.20
CA GLU A 634 -26.44 9.67 21.55
C GLU A 634 -25.37 10.52 22.27
N ARG A 635 -24.12 10.46 21.81
CA ARG A 635 -23.02 11.30 22.29
C ARG A 635 -22.37 11.96 21.08
N ALA A 636 -22.45 13.29 21.06
CA ALA A 636 -21.78 14.11 20.05
C ALA A 636 -20.48 14.67 20.61
N ASP A 637 -19.61 15.16 19.72
CA ASP A 637 -18.37 15.84 20.07
C ASP A 637 -17.50 15.02 21.05
N PRO A 638 -17.19 13.76 20.71
CA PRO A 638 -16.56 12.84 21.65
C PRO A 638 -15.07 13.14 21.84
N TYR A 639 -14.65 13.09 23.10
CA TYR A 639 -13.26 13.27 23.48
C TYR A 639 -12.80 12.14 24.39
N VAL A 640 -11.74 11.46 23.99
CA VAL A 640 -11.10 10.39 24.78
C VAL A 640 -9.65 10.78 25.06
N VAL A 641 -9.23 10.63 26.31
CA VAL A 641 -7.84 10.87 26.74
C VAL A 641 -7.37 9.77 27.68
N ARG A 642 -6.10 9.42 27.57
CA ARG A 642 -5.43 8.52 28.50
C ARG A 642 -4.77 9.33 29.62
N GLY A 643 -5.07 9.00 30.87
CA GLY A 643 -4.40 9.55 32.05
C GLY A 643 -3.00 8.97 32.26
N GLU A 644 -2.20 9.65 33.09
CA GLU A 644 -0.87 9.17 33.49
C GLU A 644 -0.91 7.84 34.27
N ASP A 645 -2.05 7.53 34.89
CA ASP A 645 -2.37 6.26 35.56
C ASP A 645 -2.76 5.13 34.60
N SER A 646 -2.69 5.38 33.28
CA SER A 646 -3.15 4.48 32.21
C SER A 646 -4.65 4.25 32.14
N THR A 647 -5.47 4.98 32.91
CA THR A 647 -6.92 4.95 32.76
C THR A 647 -7.36 5.82 31.59
N TYR A 648 -8.29 5.33 30.78
CA TYR A 648 -8.95 6.12 29.75
C TYR A 648 -10.15 6.85 30.32
N TYR A 649 -10.33 8.09 29.90
CA TYR A 649 -11.49 8.90 30.23
C TYR A 649 -12.20 9.35 28.97
N PHE A 650 -13.52 9.29 28.98
CA PHE A 650 -14.38 9.75 27.89
C PHE A 650 -15.30 10.87 28.37
N THR A 651 -15.43 11.91 27.55
CA THR A 651 -16.45 12.96 27.69
C THR A 651 -17.04 13.28 26.32
N ALA A 652 -18.18 13.96 26.32
CA ALA A 652 -18.92 14.30 25.10
C ALA A 652 -20.02 15.33 25.40
N SER A 653 -20.54 15.96 24.36
CA SER A 653 -21.79 16.73 24.43
C SER A 653 -22.96 15.81 24.78
N TYR A 654 -23.63 16.12 25.90
CA TYR A 654 -24.83 15.39 26.33
C TYR A 654 -26.02 15.68 25.40
N PRO A 655 -26.80 14.68 24.94
CA PRO A 655 -27.77 14.86 23.86
C PRO A 655 -28.90 15.83 24.24
N ALA A 656 -29.43 16.52 23.23
CA ALA A 656 -30.65 17.32 23.36
C ALA A 656 -31.80 16.75 22.51
N TYR A 657 -33.03 16.90 23.02
CA TYR A 657 -34.23 16.30 22.45
C TYR A 657 -35.25 17.37 22.05
N GLY A 658 -35.17 17.83 20.81
CA GLY A 658 -36.12 18.74 20.18
C GLY A 658 -36.14 20.19 20.69
N SER A 659 -35.44 20.52 21.79
CA SER A 659 -35.27 21.91 22.24
C SER A 659 -34.06 22.10 23.15
N VAL A 660 -33.64 23.36 23.30
CA VAL A 660 -32.57 23.83 24.20
C VAL A 660 -32.82 23.55 25.69
N ASP A 661 -34.07 23.32 26.09
CA ASP A 661 -34.45 23.05 27.49
C ASP A 661 -34.45 21.56 27.83
N LYS A 662 -34.08 20.70 26.89
CA LYS A 662 -34.15 19.23 27.01
C LYS A 662 -32.81 18.59 26.64
N GLY A 663 -31.74 18.95 27.34
CA GLY A 663 -30.38 18.44 27.12
C GLY A 663 -29.33 19.55 27.01
N TYR A 664 -28.11 19.20 26.58
CA TYR A 664 -26.93 20.09 26.60
C TYR A 664 -26.81 20.88 27.92
N ASP A 665 -26.94 20.19 29.05
CA ASP A 665 -27.11 20.78 30.38
C ASP A 665 -26.06 20.33 31.39
N ARG A 666 -25.07 19.53 30.99
CA ARG A 666 -24.07 18.95 31.89
C ARG A 666 -22.85 18.43 31.16
N ILE A 667 -21.79 18.18 31.94
CA ILE A 667 -20.58 17.49 31.52
C ILE A 667 -20.56 16.12 32.18
N ILE A 668 -20.34 15.09 31.36
CA ILE A 668 -20.27 13.68 31.78
C ILE A 668 -18.86 13.16 31.64
N LEU A 669 -18.49 12.18 32.48
CA LEU A 669 -17.28 11.38 32.35
C LEU A 669 -17.62 9.89 32.41
N ARG A 670 -16.88 9.09 31.66
CA ARG A 670 -16.73 7.65 31.84
C ARG A 670 -15.25 7.33 32.01
N SER A 671 -14.92 6.23 32.69
CA SER A 671 -13.54 5.76 32.81
C SER A 671 -13.44 4.24 32.64
N SER A 672 -12.35 3.78 32.04
CA SER A 672 -12.06 2.36 31.81
C SER A 672 -10.55 2.13 31.69
N ASP A 673 -10.07 0.94 32.01
CA ASP A 673 -8.66 0.55 31.82
C ASP A 673 -8.32 0.29 30.34
N THR A 674 -9.34 0.06 29.52
CA THR A 674 -9.24 -0.12 28.06
C THR A 674 -10.12 0.86 27.33
N VAL A 675 -9.73 1.24 26.11
CA VAL A 675 -10.59 2.10 25.26
C VAL A 675 -11.92 1.41 25.02
N ALA A 676 -11.92 0.13 24.63
CA ALA A 676 -13.14 -0.62 24.34
C ALA A 676 -14.12 -0.62 25.52
N GLY A 677 -13.64 -0.73 26.77
CA GLY A 677 -14.51 -0.73 27.95
C GLY A 677 -15.28 0.58 28.21
N LEU A 678 -14.91 1.70 27.58
CA LEU A 678 -15.64 2.96 27.70
C LEU A 678 -17.08 2.88 27.14
N SER A 679 -17.36 1.97 26.21
CA SER A 679 -18.70 1.78 25.63
C SER A 679 -19.73 1.44 26.70
N ASP A 680 -19.35 0.60 27.67
CA ASP A 680 -20.19 0.06 28.73
C ASP A 680 -19.91 0.66 30.12
N ALA A 681 -18.87 1.48 30.25
CA ALA A 681 -18.50 2.13 31.51
C ALA A 681 -19.61 3.02 32.06
N GLU A 682 -19.70 3.08 33.40
CA GLU A 682 -20.66 3.95 34.10
C GLU A 682 -20.43 5.41 33.75
N GLU A 683 -21.50 6.11 33.38
CA GLU A 683 -21.48 7.53 33.08
C GLU A 683 -21.80 8.35 34.34
N LYS A 684 -20.86 9.20 34.73
CA LYS A 684 -20.98 10.11 35.85
C LYS A 684 -21.11 11.55 35.39
N THR A 685 -22.07 12.28 35.94
CA THR A 685 -22.14 13.74 35.78
C THR A 685 -21.16 14.40 36.73
N VAL A 686 -20.24 15.21 36.21
CA VAL A 686 -19.20 15.89 37.02
C VAL A 686 -19.43 17.39 37.17
N TRP A 687 -20.22 17.99 36.28
CA TRP A 687 -20.62 19.39 36.36
C TRP A 687 -21.97 19.60 35.66
N THR A 688 -22.79 20.53 36.15
CA THR A 688 -24.14 20.82 35.63
C THR A 688 -24.30 22.31 35.35
N ALA A 689 -25.03 22.63 34.28
CA ALA A 689 -25.35 24.00 33.88
C ALA A 689 -25.93 24.82 35.03
N HIS A 690 -25.59 26.11 35.04
CA HIS A 690 -26.14 27.07 35.98
C HIS A 690 -27.66 27.22 35.79
N PRO A 691 -28.43 27.46 36.86
CA PRO A 691 -29.87 27.69 36.73
C PRO A 691 -30.20 29.00 35.98
N SER A 692 -29.27 29.96 35.95
CA SER A 692 -29.40 31.26 35.28
C SER A 692 -28.04 31.93 35.12
N GLY A 693 -27.93 32.91 34.22
CA GLY A 693 -26.70 33.65 33.98
C GLY A 693 -25.88 33.05 32.86
N ILE A 694 -24.57 33.27 32.87
CA ILE A 694 -23.62 32.56 32.00
C ILE A 694 -23.59 31.07 32.35
N MET A 695 -23.08 30.22 31.45
CA MET A 695 -22.97 28.77 31.67
C MET A 695 -24.30 28.06 31.97
N ALA A 696 -25.43 28.58 31.47
CA ALA A 696 -26.77 28.07 31.79
C ALA A 696 -27.44 27.28 30.66
N LYS A 697 -26.92 27.35 29.43
CA LYS A 697 -27.51 26.76 28.22
C LYS A 697 -26.42 26.27 27.28
N HIS A 698 -26.74 25.28 26.43
CA HIS A 698 -25.84 24.80 25.37
C HIS A 698 -24.44 24.44 25.90
N ILE A 699 -24.37 23.54 26.88
CA ILE A 699 -23.11 22.98 27.36
C ILE A 699 -22.59 22.02 26.29
N TRP A 700 -21.56 22.44 25.57
CA TRP A 700 -21.07 21.77 24.36
C TRP A 700 -19.59 21.44 24.43
N ALA A 701 -19.23 20.35 23.74
CA ALA A 701 -17.89 19.91 23.40
C ALA A 701 -16.89 20.02 24.56
N PRO A 702 -17.15 19.33 25.68
CA PRO A 702 -16.15 19.24 26.74
C PRO A 702 -14.92 18.48 26.22
N GLU A 703 -13.73 19.01 26.45
CA GLU A 703 -12.46 18.30 26.27
C GLU A 703 -11.66 18.31 27.56
N MET A 704 -11.12 17.16 27.94
CA MET A 704 -10.37 17.02 29.20
C MET A 704 -8.86 16.89 28.95
N HIS A 705 -8.06 17.73 29.60
CA HIS A 705 -6.62 17.80 29.38
C HIS A 705 -5.86 17.79 30.71
N CYS A 706 -4.81 16.97 30.81
CA CYS A 706 -3.87 17.05 31.93
C CYS A 706 -2.76 18.04 31.58
N ILE A 707 -2.77 19.21 32.21
CA ILE A 707 -1.82 20.31 31.95
C ILE A 707 -1.04 20.57 33.24
N GLY A 708 0.28 20.35 33.20
CA GLY A 708 1.14 20.51 34.37
C GLY A 708 0.75 19.61 35.55
N GLY A 709 0.29 18.38 35.27
CA GLY A 709 -0.17 17.41 36.29
C GLY A 709 -1.53 17.72 36.91
N THR A 710 -2.30 18.68 36.34
CA THR A 710 -3.66 19.00 36.79
C THR A 710 -4.65 18.82 35.65
N TRP A 711 -5.81 18.21 35.95
CA TRP A 711 -6.89 18.04 34.99
C TRP A 711 -7.71 19.31 34.80
N TYR A 712 -7.94 19.68 33.55
CA TYR A 712 -8.80 20.77 33.13
C TYR A 712 -9.85 20.26 32.13
N ILE A 713 -11.06 20.83 32.17
CA ILE A 713 -12.08 20.62 31.13
C ILE A 713 -12.34 21.96 30.44
N PHE A 714 -12.08 22.02 29.13
CA PHE A 714 -12.49 23.11 28.26
C PHE A 714 -13.87 22.79 27.71
N PHE A 715 -14.81 23.73 27.73
CA PHE A 715 -16.15 23.52 27.18
C PHE A 715 -16.76 24.86 26.74
N ALA A 716 -17.80 24.80 25.92
CA ALA A 716 -18.55 25.99 25.51
C ALA A 716 -19.91 26.06 26.21
N ALA A 717 -20.36 27.28 26.52
CA ALA A 717 -21.69 27.48 27.08
C ALA A 717 -22.30 28.85 26.75
N GLY A 718 -23.62 28.87 26.62
CA GLY A 718 -24.45 30.06 26.46
C GLY A 718 -25.01 30.59 27.77
N ALA A 719 -25.57 31.80 27.71
CA ALA A 719 -26.24 32.42 28.84
C ALA A 719 -27.75 32.18 28.81
N SER A 720 -28.41 32.18 29.98
CA SER A 720 -29.88 32.09 30.06
C SER A 720 -30.59 33.30 29.43
N SER A 721 -29.91 34.46 29.36
CA SER A 721 -30.42 35.68 28.73
C SER A 721 -30.26 35.68 27.21
N ASN A 722 -29.28 34.93 26.68
CA ASN A 722 -29.05 34.74 25.26
C ASN A 722 -28.31 33.42 25.06
N VAL A 723 -29.05 32.40 24.61
CA VAL A 723 -28.52 31.03 24.44
C VAL A 723 -27.44 30.95 23.35
N TRP A 724 -27.35 31.96 22.48
CA TRP A 724 -26.34 32.08 21.43
C TRP A 724 -25.16 32.97 21.83
N ALA A 725 -25.12 33.47 23.06
CA ALA A 725 -23.92 34.07 23.64
C ALA A 725 -22.93 32.98 24.09
N ILE A 726 -22.59 32.05 23.17
CA ILE A 726 -21.69 30.92 23.44
C ILE A 726 -20.26 31.43 23.63
N ARG A 727 -19.64 31.07 24.74
CA ARG A 727 -18.24 31.37 25.07
C ARG A 727 -17.54 30.12 25.60
N PRO A 728 -16.20 30.02 25.48
CA PRO A 728 -15.43 28.95 26.09
C PRO A 728 -15.17 29.23 27.57
N TYR A 729 -15.25 28.18 28.38
CA TYR A 729 -15.05 28.17 29.82
C TYR A 729 -14.12 27.01 30.19
N VAL A 730 -13.50 27.11 31.37
CA VAL A 730 -12.57 26.09 31.87
C VAL A 730 -12.95 25.66 33.29
N LEU A 731 -12.97 24.35 33.53
CA LEU A 731 -13.02 23.75 34.86
C LEU A 731 -11.64 23.20 35.24
N LYS A 732 -11.32 23.20 36.54
CA LYS A 732 -10.11 22.62 37.11
C LYS A 732 -10.47 21.55 38.15
N CYS A 733 -9.89 20.36 38.05
CA CYS A 733 -10.05 19.31 39.04
C CYS A 733 -9.03 19.46 40.19
N ASP A 734 -9.43 19.09 41.42
CA ASP A 734 -8.56 19.05 42.60
C ASP A 734 -7.96 17.66 42.91
N GLY A 735 -8.06 16.71 41.97
CA GLY A 735 -7.52 15.36 42.11
C GLY A 735 -7.92 14.42 40.97
N ASP A 736 -8.42 13.24 41.33
CA ASP A 736 -8.93 12.22 40.41
C ASP A 736 -10.16 12.76 39.64
N PRO A 737 -10.21 12.70 38.29
CA PRO A 737 -11.31 13.23 37.49
C PRO A 737 -12.71 12.67 37.83
N MET A 738 -12.77 11.42 38.28
CA MET A 738 -14.02 10.72 38.58
C MET A 738 -14.51 10.99 40.00
N THR A 739 -13.66 11.39 40.94
CA THR A 739 -14.05 11.57 42.35
C THR A 739 -13.77 12.95 42.94
N GLY A 740 -12.87 13.71 42.32
CA GLY A 740 -12.48 15.07 42.72
C GLY A 740 -13.54 16.12 42.43
N ASN A 741 -13.32 17.32 42.96
CA ASN A 741 -14.17 18.48 42.74
C ASN A 741 -13.69 19.27 41.52
N TRP A 742 -14.63 19.67 40.67
CA TRP A 742 -14.39 20.53 39.54
C TRP A 742 -14.74 21.98 39.89
N THR A 743 -13.76 22.87 39.84
CA THR A 743 -13.90 24.30 40.13
C THR A 743 -13.88 25.12 38.84
N GLU A 744 -14.79 26.09 38.71
CA GLU A 744 -14.84 27.00 37.57
C GLU A 744 -13.67 28.00 37.59
N CYS A 745 -12.83 27.97 36.55
CA CYS A 745 -11.82 29.02 36.29
C CYS A 745 -12.45 30.25 35.61
N GLY A 746 -13.65 30.09 35.03
CA GLY A 746 -14.40 31.13 34.33
C GLY A 746 -14.24 31.07 32.81
N GLN A 747 -14.67 32.14 32.14
CA GLN A 747 -14.55 32.30 30.69
C GLN A 747 -13.06 32.43 30.31
N MET A 748 -12.67 31.88 29.16
CA MET A 748 -11.33 32.13 28.59
C MET A 748 -11.04 33.63 28.47
N GLN A 749 -9.81 33.99 28.82
CA GLN A 749 -9.35 35.38 28.81
C GLN A 749 -8.46 35.63 27.61
N ALA A 750 -8.78 36.68 26.84
CA ALA A 750 -7.94 37.17 25.76
C ALA A 750 -6.59 37.69 26.30
N SER A 751 -5.58 37.72 25.44
CA SER A 751 -4.26 38.23 25.81
C SER A 751 -4.28 39.74 26.03
N ALA A 752 -3.25 40.26 26.69
CA ALA A 752 -3.18 41.69 27.03
C ALA A 752 -3.29 42.56 25.76
N GLY A 753 -4.32 43.40 25.71
CA GLY A 753 -4.59 44.31 24.58
C GLY A 753 -5.36 43.70 23.41
N ASP A 754 -5.78 42.44 23.52
CA ASP A 754 -6.78 41.83 22.64
C ASP A 754 -8.18 42.06 23.21
N THR A 755 -9.02 42.74 22.44
CA THR A 755 -10.41 43.05 22.81
C THR A 755 -11.42 42.29 21.96
N GLU A 756 -10.95 41.47 21.02
CA GLU A 756 -11.81 40.78 20.06
C GLU A 756 -12.00 39.31 20.42
N SER A 757 -10.95 38.61 20.84
CA SER A 757 -11.06 37.19 21.19
C SER A 757 -12.09 36.96 22.29
N PHE A 758 -12.97 35.98 22.05
CA PHE A 758 -14.05 35.60 22.95
C PHE A 758 -15.07 36.74 23.21
N ALA A 759 -15.04 37.83 22.45
CA ALA A 759 -16.07 38.86 22.52
C ALA A 759 -17.37 38.43 21.80
N GLY A 760 -17.25 37.54 20.81
CA GLY A 760 -18.33 36.96 20.01
C GLY A 760 -18.55 35.45 20.26
N PHE A 761 -19.38 34.82 19.43
CA PHE A 761 -19.64 33.38 19.50
C PHE A 761 -18.34 32.59 19.32
N SER A 762 -17.93 31.83 20.33
CA SER A 762 -16.68 31.07 20.35
C SER A 762 -16.85 29.74 21.10
N LEU A 763 -16.30 28.65 20.58
CA LEU A 763 -16.51 27.26 21.06
C LEU A 763 -15.37 26.32 20.63
N ASP A 764 -15.51 25.04 20.98
CA ASP A 764 -14.68 23.92 20.51
C ASP A 764 -13.18 24.13 20.75
N MET A 765 -12.83 24.42 22.00
CA MET A 765 -11.45 24.70 22.34
C MET A 765 -10.69 23.40 22.64
N THR A 766 -9.65 23.14 21.86
CA THR A 766 -8.70 22.05 22.11
C THR A 766 -7.33 22.59 22.51
N TYR A 767 -6.56 21.78 23.23
CA TYR A 767 -5.22 22.10 23.70
C TYR A 767 -4.19 21.11 23.14
N PHE A 768 -2.98 21.60 22.85
CA PHE A 768 -1.83 20.73 22.60
C PHE A 768 -0.51 21.40 22.99
N GLU A 769 0.50 20.57 23.22
CA GLU A 769 1.88 21.00 23.51
C GLU A 769 2.81 20.64 22.35
N ASN A 770 3.71 21.56 22.01
CA ASN A 770 4.77 21.32 21.04
C ASN A 770 6.05 22.10 21.35
N GLY A 771 7.17 21.39 21.53
CA GLY A 771 8.49 22.01 21.72
C GLY A 771 8.61 22.87 22.98
N GLY A 772 7.90 22.52 24.05
CA GLY A 772 7.78 23.26 25.31
C GLY A 772 6.82 24.45 25.26
N ARG A 773 6.10 24.66 24.14
CA ARG A 773 5.08 25.71 23.99
C ARG A 773 3.70 25.10 24.05
N HIS A 774 2.77 25.83 24.63
CA HIS A 774 1.41 25.40 24.93
C HIS A 774 0.42 26.21 24.09
N TYR A 775 -0.42 25.53 23.32
CA TYR A 775 -1.32 26.15 22.36
C TYR A 775 -2.76 25.75 22.65
N VAL A 776 -3.68 26.65 22.32
CA VAL A 776 -5.11 26.34 22.18
C VAL A 776 -5.59 26.70 20.79
N ILE A 777 -6.47 25.88 20.23
CA ILE A 777 -7.17 26.13 18.97
C ILE A 777 -8.67 26.17 19.29
N TRP A 778 -9.41 27.11 18.71
CA TRP A 778 -10.86 27.22 18.91
C TRP A 778 -11.55 27.74 17.67
N ALA A 779 -12.87 27.54 17.61
CA ALA A 779 -13.73 28.11 16.59
C ALA A 779 -14.33 29.44 17.09
N GLU A 780 -14.32 30.47 16.25
CA GLU A 780 -14.95 31.76 16.56
C GLU A 780 -15.55 32.41 15.31
N ILE A 781 -16.72 33.04 15.46
CA ILE A 781 -17.42 33.70 14.36
C ILE A 781 -16.94 35.15 14.22
N LYS A 782 -16.15 35.40 13.17
CA LYS A 782 -15.77 36.74 12.68
C LYS A 782 -16.14 36.90 11.21
N GLY A 783 -17.44 36.80 10.93
CA GLY A 783 -18.01 36.70 9.58
C GLY A 783 -18.41 35.25 9.28
N ASP A 784 -17.41 34.40 9.03
CA ASP A 784 -17.57 32.93 8.98
C ASP A 784 -17.09 32.30 10.31
N SER A 785 -17.54 31.09 10.65
CA SER A 785 -16.93 30.35 11.78
C SER A 785 -15.56 29.84 11.32
N SER A 786 -14.50 30.32 11.97
CA SER A 786 -13.11 30.09 11.58
C SER A 786 -12.30 29.59 12.77
N LEU A 787 -11.21 28.85 12.49
CA LEU A 787 -10.31 28.42 13.55
C LEU A 787 -9.24 29.47 13.84
N PHE A 788 -9.05 29.74 15.12
CA PHE A 788 -7.99 30.59 15.65
C PHE A 788 -7.07 29.78 16.55
N MET A 789 -5.80 30.17 16.61
CA MET A 789 -4.81 29.54 17.49
C MET A 789 -4.01 30.61 18.25
N ALA A 790 -3.73 30.36 19.52
CA ALA A 790 -2.92 31.21 20.38
C ALA A 790 -2.14 30.38 21.41
N GLU A 791 -1.16 31.00 22.05
CA GLU A 791 -0.40 30.39 23.15
C GLU A 791 -1.05 30.68 24.50
N ILE A 792 -0.89 29.75 25.43
CA ILE A 792 -1.30 29.87 26.84
C ILE A 792 -0.12 29.64 27.79
N ASP A 793 -0.26 30.07 29.04
CA ASP A 793 0.60 29.63 30.13
C ASP A 793 -0.03 28.38 30.78
N PRO A 794 0.67 27.23 30.89
CA PRO A 794 0.13 26.03 31.53
C PRO A 794 -0.24 26.22 33.01
N ALA A 795 0.25 27.29 33.69
CA ALA A 795 -0.15 27.62 35.05
C ALA A 795 -1.55 28.28 35.13
N GLU A 796 -1.97 28.97 34.07
CA GLU A 796 -3.27 29.62 33.93
C GLU A 796 -3.88 29.28 32.54
N PRO A 797 -4.20 28.01 32.25
CA PRO A 797 -4.56 27.58 30.90
C PRO A 797 -5.85 28.21 30.35
N TRP A 798 -6.61 28.90 31.22
CA TRP A 798 -7.78 29.68 30.85
C TRP A 798 -7.46 31.09 30.32
N LYS A 799 -6.19 31.40 30.02
CA LYS A 799 -5.73 32.74 29.62
C LYS A 799 -4.70 32.69 28.49
N LEU A 800 -4.98 33.44 27.42
CA LEU A 800 -4.05 33.59 26.31
C LEU A 800 -2.86 34.50 26.70
N ILE A 801 -1.66 34.13 26.27
CA ILE A 801 -0.45 34.93 26.43
C ILE A 801 0.03 35.57 25.13
N SER A 802 -0.53 35.16 23.99
CA SER A 802 -0.25 35.75 22.68
C SER A 802 -1.54 36.19 21.97
N LYS A 803 -1.40 37.03 20.94
CA LYS A 803 -2.52 37.36 20.06
C LYS A 803 -2.86 36.15 19.17
N PRO A 804 -4.15 35.91 18.88
CA PRO A 804 -4.54 34.82 17.99
C PRO A 804 -4.02 35.02 16.57
N ILE A 805 -3.71 33.92 15.91
CA ILE A 805 -3.69 33.84 14.44
C ILE A 805 -5.00 33.25 13.92
N LEU A 806 -5.40 33.67 12.72
CA LEU A 806 -6.42 32.96 11.94
C LEU A 806 -5.75 31.75 11.28
N LEU A 807 -6.06 30.54 11.76
CA LEU A 807 -5.45 29.31 11.29
C LEU A 807 -6.10 28.82 9.99
N THR A 808 -7.43 28.76 9.95
CA THR A 808 -8.21 28.44 8.74
C THR A 808 -9.57 29.13 8.77
N LYS A 809 -10.14 29.34 7.58
CA LYS A 809 -11.53 29.74 7.38
C LYS A 809 -12.17 28.90 6.26
N PRO A 810 -13.51 28.85 6.18
CA PRO A 810 -14.22 28.19 5.10
C PRO A 810 -13.94 28.87 3.75
N GLU A 811 -13.38 28.12 2.81
CA GLU A 811 -13.04 28.62 1.47
C GLU A 811 -13.38 27.63 0.35
N TYR A 812 -13.26 26.33 0.59
CA TYR A 812 -13.63 25.28 -0.37
C TYR A 812 -15.14 25.01 -0.34
N ASP A 813 -15.70 24.52 -1.45
CA ASP A 813 -17.15 24.33 -1.59
C ASP A 813 -17.72 23.33 -0.59
N TRP A 814 -16.96 22.28 -0.27
CA TRP A 814 -17.31 21.29 0.75
C TRP A 814 -17.32 21.85 2.18
N GLU A 815 -16.74 23.03 2.44
CA GLU A 815 -16.74 23.70 3.76
C GLU A 815 -17.93 24.65 3.96
N LYS A 816 -18.71 24.88 2.89
CA LYS A 816 -19.72 25.93 2.80
C LYS A 816 -21.12 25.37 2.53
N VAL A 817 -21.31 24.05 2.62
CA VAL A 817 -22.60 23.41 2.37
C VAL A 817 -23.51 23.69 3.56
N ASN A 818 -24.65 24.32 3.28
CA ASN A 818 -25.64 24.83 4.25
C ASN A 818 -25.14 25.94 5.19
N ASN A 819 -23.92 25.83 5.73
CA ASN A 819 -23.28 26.82 6.58
C ASN A 819 -21.80 26.97 6.22
N ARG A 820 -21.22 28.15 6.47
CA ARG A 820 -19.79 28.45 6.23
C ARG A 820 -19.05 28.26 7.55
N VAL A 821 -18.58 27.04 7.82
CA VAL A 821 -18.07 26.64 9.14
C VAL A 821 -16.73 25.90 9.04
N ASN A 822 -15.78 26.29 9.88
CA ASN A 822 -14.68 25.45 10.36
C ASN A 822 -14.80 25.44 11.90
N GLU A 823 -14.94 24.25 12.50
CA GLU A 823 -15.12 24.05 13.94
C GLU A 823 -14.48 22.73 14.41
N GLY A 824 -14.65 22.34 15.68
CA GLY A 824 -14.15 21.07 16.22
C GLY A 824 -12.69 20.73 15.88
N PRO A 825 -11.71 21.59 16.22
CA PRO A 825 -10.30 21.32 15.96
C PRO A 825 -9.79 20.13 16.78
N ALA A 826 -8.98 19.26 16.18
CA ALA A 826 -8.30 18.16 16.86
C ALA A 826 -6.86 18.01 16.36
N VAL A 827 -5.94 17.67 17.25
CA VAL A 827 -4.50 17.67 16.94
C VAL A 827 -3.89 16.28 17.10
N ILE A 828 -3.07 15.88 16.13
CA ILE A 828 -2.19 14.72 16.24
C ILE A 828 -0.80 15.06 15.69
N LYS A 829 0.23 14.48 16.30
CA LYS A 829 1.63 14.62 15.88
C LYS A 829 2.14 13.28 15.39
N ASN A 830 2.73 13.24 14.19
CA ASN A 830 3.36 12.05 13.65
C ASN A 830 4.38 12.42 12.56
N GLY A 831 5.47 11.65 12.42
CA GLY A 831 6.44 11.83 11.34
C GLY A 831 7.11 13.22 11.30
N GLY A 832 7.31 13.86 12.45
CA GLY A 832 7.87 15.22 12.53
C GLY A 832 6.93 16.33 12.05
N LYS A 833 5.62 16.05 11.98
CA LYS A 833 4.58 17.01 11.63
C LYS A 833 3.50 17.12 12.69
N VAL A 834 2.86 18.29 12.73
CA VAL A 834 1.62 18.57 13.47
C VAL A 834 0.48 18.60 12.46
N TYR A 835 -0.55 17.82 12.71
CA TYR A 835 -1.78 17.80 11.91
C TYR A 835 -2.93 18.36 12.75
N VAL A 836 -3.64 19.36 12.20
CA VAL A 836 -4.87 19.91 12.79
C VAL A 836 -6.04 19.51 11.92
N PHE A 837 -6.88 18.62 12.43
CA PHE A 837 -8.15 18.25 11.85
C PHE A 837 -9.23 19.24 12.30
N PHE A 838 -10.25 19.43 11.48
CA PHE A 838 -11.37 20.31 11.79
C PHE A 838 -12.61 19.86 11.05
N SER A 839 -13.79 20.20 11.57
CA SER A 839 -15.07 19.88 10.92
C SER A 839 -15.62 21.07 10.15
N ALA A 840 -16.37 20.80 9.08
CA ALA A 840 -16.89 21.85 8.21
C ALA A 840 -18.33 21.62 7.75
N SER A 841 -18.93 22.65 7.15
CA SER A 841 -20.33 22.69 6.70
C SER A 841 -21.37 22.60 7.83
N GLY A 842 -22.65 22.49 7.47
CA GLY A 842 -23.71 22.25 8.45
C GLY A 842 -23.59 20.86 9.09
N THR A 843 -24.08 20.73 10.32
CA THR A 843 -24.03 19.48 11.10
C THR A 843 -25.06 18.45 10.60
N GLY A 844 -25.43 18.45 9.32
CA GLY A 844 -26.26 17.44 8.66
C GLY A 844 -25.42 16.31 8.05
N SER A 845 -25.87 15.73 6.93
CA SER A 845 -25.09 14.72 6.19
C SER A 845 -23.93 15.29 5.38
N GLU A 846 -23.92 16.61 5.20
CA GLU A 846 -22.84 17.38 4.59
C GLU A 846 -21.64 17.59 5.53
N TYR A 847 -21.78 17.29 6.82
CA TYR A 847 -20.71 17.43 7.80
C TYR A 847 -19.53 16.52 7.42
N CYS A 848 -18.32 17.06 7.48
CA CYS A 848 -17.11 16.36 7.06
C CYS A 848 -15.87 16.95 7.74
N VAL A 849 -14.75 16.23 7.65
CA VAL A 849 -13.48 16.57 8.29
C VAL A 849 -12.48 17.08 7.25
N GLY A 850 -11.88 18.23 7.52
CA GLY A 850 -10.71 18.79 6.84
C GLY A 850 -9.43 18.64 7.65
N ARG A 851 -8.28 19.00 7.04
CA ARG A 851 -6.96 18.93 7.68
C ARG A 851 -6.03 20.07 7.29
N LEU A 852 -5.25 20.55 8.26
CA LEU A 852 -4.04 21.34 8.07
C LEU A 852 -2.81 20.56 8.53
N GLU A 853 -1.65 20.85 7.93
CA GLU A 853 -0.36 20.26 8.32
C GLU A 853 0.76 21.31 8.40
N ALA A 854 1.65 21.16 9.38
CA ALA A 854 2.86 21.96 9.55
C ALA A 854 4.00 21.07 10.06
N ASN A 855 5.26 21.44 9.78
CA ASN A 855 6.41 20.76 10.39
C ASN A 855 6.47 21.07 11.90
N GLU A 856 6.84 20.08 12.70
CA GLU A 856 6.86 20.19 14.16
C GLU A 856 7.90 21.19 14.68
N ASP A 857 9.01 21.36 13.94
CA ASP A 857 10.10 22.28 14.25
C ASP A 857 9.88 23.70 13.71
N ALA A 858 8.80 23.94 12.97
CA ALA A 858 8.46 25.26 12.44
C ALA A 858 7.82 26.15 13.52
N ASP A 859 7.83 27.47 13.28
CA ASP A 859 7.03 28.38 14.09
C ASP A 859 5.54 28.20 13.78
N LEU A 860 4.83 27.49 14.65
CA LEU A 860 3.41 27.19 14.49
C LEU A 860 2.52 28.45 14.55
N MET A 861 3.00 29.55 15.14
CA MET A 861 2.29 30.83 15.15
C MET A 861 2.45 31.62 13.84
N ASN A 862 3.16 31.09 12.84
CA ASN A 862 3.26 31.69 11.51
C ASN A 862 2.37 30.92 10.52
N THR A 863 1.30 31.58 10.06
CA THR A 863 0.30 30.98 9.15
C THR A 863 0.88 30.46 7.84
N LYS A 864 2.03 30.97 7.38
CA LYS A 864 2.69 30.48 6.16
C LYS A 864 3.26 29.07 6.29
N ASN A 865 3.44 28.58 7.51
CA ASN A 865 3.95 27.23 7.77
C ASN A 865 2.84 26.17 7.74
N TRP A 866 1.57 26.59 7.67
CA TRP A 866 0.42 25.69 7.60
C TRP A 866 -0.02 25.50 6.15
N LYS A 867 -0.18 24.24 5.76
CA LYS A 867 -0.77 23.83 4.49
C LYS A 867 -2.15 23.23 4.75
N LYS A 868 -3.18 23.78 4.13
CA LYS A 868 -4.54 23.24 4.17
C LYS A 868 -4.79 22.30 2.99
N ILE A 869 -5.39 21.14 3.26
CA ILE A 869 -5.77 20.18 2.23
C ILE A 869 -7.05 20.65 1.52
N THR A 870 -7.11 20.49 0.20
CA THR A 870 -8.15 21.07 -0.67
C THR A 870 -9.46 20.29 -0.70
N SER A 871 -9.45 19.07 -0.19
CA SER A 871 -10.57 18.12 -0.16
C SER A 871 -10.80 17.64 1.28
N PRO A 872 -12.01 17.19 1.64
CA PRO A 872 -12.24 16.54 2.92
C PRO A 872 -11.37 15.29 3.03
N VAL A 873 -10.93 14.98 4.25
CA VAL A 873 -10.16 13.78 4.59
C VAL A 873 -11.04 12.70 5.24
N LEU A 874 -12.29 13.02 5.56
CA LEU A 874 -13.36 12.08 5.92
C LEU A 874 -14.72 12.72 5.63
N SER A 875 -15.59 12.01 4.93
CA SER A 875 -16.92 12.46 4.52
C SER A 875 -17.92 11.31 4.50
N THR A 876 -19.21 11.62 4.30
CA THR A 876 -20.25 10.60 4.12
C THR A 876 -19.96 9.63 2.96
N ALA A 877 -19.24 10.07 1.92
CA ALA A 877 -18.92 9.21 0.77
C ALA A 877 -17.90 8.13 1.10
N ASP A 878 -17.10 8.34 2.15
CA ASP A 878 -16.10 7.40 2.63
C ASP A 878 -16.70 6.38 3.62
N LEU A 879 -18.01 6.40 3.85
CA LEU A 879 -18.71 5.61 4.88
C LEU A 879 -19.85 4.80 4.27
N SER A 880 -20.06 3.57 4.77
CA SER A 880 -21.05 2.64 4.20
C SER A 880 -22.44 2.76 4.83
N ASP A 881 -22.53 3.00 6.13
CA ASP A 881 -23.78 3.02 6.90
C ASP A 881 -23.94 4.27 7.79
N GLU A 882 -23.08 5.26 7.59
CA GLU A 882 -23.02 6.48 8.39
C GLU A 882 -23.08 7.74 7.54
N SER A 883 -23.46 8.86 8.15
CA SER A 883 -23.48 10.16 7.48
C SER A 883 -23.08 11.30 8.40
N GLY A 884 -22.46 12.32 7.83
CA GLY A 884 -22.03 13.53 8.52
C GLY A 884 -20.97 13.27 9.60
N PRO A 885 -19.84 12.61 9.31
CA PRO A 885 -18.78 12.39 10.29
C PRO A 885 -18.09 13.71 10.68
N GLY A 886 -17.82 13.89 11.97
CA GLY A 886 -17.00 15.02 12.41
C GLY A 886 -16.89 15.18 13.93
N HIS A 887 -16.43 16.37 14.30
CA HIS A 887 -15.98 16.79 15.62
C HIS A 887 -15.18 15.69 16.31
N ASN A 888 -14.05 15.34 15.70
CA ASN A 888 -13.26 14.20 16.12
C ASN A 888 -12.28 14.55 17.24
N SER A 889 -11.73 13.52 17.88
CA SER A 889 -10.55 13.54 18.74
C SER A 889 -9.68 12.33 18.42
N PHE A 890 -8.53 12.22 19.08
CA PHE A 890 -7.58 11.13 18.89
C PHE A 890 -7.16 10.52 20.22
N VAL A 891 -7.00 9.20 20.25
CA VAL A 891 -6.46 8.48 21.41
C VAL A 891 -5.58 7.33 20.93
N VAL A 892 -4.58 6.97 21.72
CA VAL A 892 -3.81 5.73 21.54
C VAL A 892 -4.33 4.70 22.53
N ASP A 893 -4.72 3.53 22.05
CA ASP A 893 -5.25 2.45 22.89
C ASP A 893 -4.17 1.70 23.69
N GLU A 894 -4.60 0.71 24.47
CA GLU A 894 -3.74 -0.12 25.30
C GLU A 894 -2.75 -0.98 24.51
N TYR A 895 -2.96 -1.13 23.20
CA TYR A 895 -2.12 -1.88 22.28
C TYR A 895 -1.19 -0.98 21.46
N GLY A 896 -1.27 0.35 21.63
CA GLY A 896 -0.48 1.32 20.87
C GLY A 896 -1.12 1.74 19.53
N ASN A 897 -2.35 1.31 19.24
CA ASN A 897 -3.06 1.73 18.04
C ASN A 897 -3.55 3.16 18.19
N THR A 898 -3.27 4.01 17.21
CA THR A 898 -3.86 5.35 17.15
C THR A 898 -5.28 5.25 16.58
N LEU A 899 -6.24 5.85 17.27
CA LEU A 899 -7.65 5.84 16.93
C LEU A 899 -8.17 7.24 16.68
N ILE A 900 -9.08 7.36 15.70
CA ILE A 900 -9.99 8.50 15.58
C ILE A 900 -11.27 8.19 16.35
N VAL A 901 -11.68 9.11 17.22
CA VAL A 901 -12.99 9.08 17.88
C VAL A 901 -13.80 10.22 17.30
N TYR A 902 -14.98 9.97 16.76
CA TYR A 902 -15.77 11.00 16.08
C TYR A 902 -17.25 10.74 16.28
N HIS A 903 -18.11 11.67 15.90
CA HIS A 903 -19.54 11.38 15.82
C HIS A 903 -20.02 11.30 14.38
N ALA A 904 -21.00 10.45 14.14
CA ALA A 904 -21.75 10.42 12.89
C ALA A 904 -23.21 10.03 13.16
N ARG A 905 -24.07 10.23 12.16
CA ARG A 905 -25.47 9.77 12.17
C ARG A 905 -25.61 8.47 11.39
N PRO A 906 -26.66 7.67 11.62
CA PRO A 906 -26.98 6.57 10.71
C PRO A 906 -27.31 7.09 9.31
N MET A 907 -26.95 6.33 8.25
CA MET A 907 -27.22 6.70 6.85
C MET A 907 -28.70 7.02 6.58
N SER A 908 -29.62 6.38 7.33
CA SER A 908 -31.07 6.64 7.27
C SER A 908 -31.48 8.06 7.65
N HIS A 909 -30.59 8.84 8.30
CA HIS A 909 -30.83 10.25 8.61
C HIS A 909 -30.92 11.12 7.35
N ILE A 910 -30.21 10.77 6.27
CA ILE A 910 -30.25 11.50 4.98
C ILE A 910 -31.69 11.63 4.46
N ASP A 911 -32.47 10.55 4.60
CA ASP A 911 -33.87 10.49 4.18
C ASP A 911 -34.87 10.92 5.27
N GLY A 912 -34.38 11.39 6.42
CA GLY A 912 -35.21 11.73 7.59
C GLY A 912 -35.88 10.55 8.26
N LYS A 913 -35.29 9.34 8.16
CA LYS A 913 -35.87 8.07 8.65
C LYS A 913 -35.23 7.53 9.93
N CYS A 914 -34.30 8.24 10.56
CA CYS A 914 -33.55 7.77 11.74
C CYS A 914 -34.35 7.72 13.06
N GLY A 915 -35.68 7.82 13.03
CA GLY A 915 -36.57 7.70 14.20
C GLY A 915 -36.62 8.93 15.13
N SER A 916 -35.51 9.65 15.29
CA SER A 916 -35.39 10.90 16.08
C SER A 916 -35.28 12.16 15.23
N TYR A 917 -35.49 12.05 13.92
CA TYR A 917 -35.27 13.12 12.95
C TYR A 917 -35.93 14.45 13.36
N SER A 918 -35.12 15.50 13.39
CA SER A 918 -35.54 16.89 13.53
C SER A 918 -35.10 17.70 12.32
N LYS A 919 -35.91 18.69 11.91
CA LYS A 919 -35.51 19.66 10.89
C LYS A 919 -34.35 20.56 11.34
N ASP A 920 -34.21 20.74 12.65
CA ASP A 920 -33.04 21.36 13.24
C ASP A 920 -32.10 20.26 13.74
N PRO A 921 -30.98 19.99 13.04
CA PRO A 921 -30.08 18.88 13.35
C PRO A 921 -29.37 19.03 14.69
N LEU A 922 -29.36 20.23 15.28
CA LEU A 922 -28.75 20.51 16.59
C LEU A 922 -29.49 19.84 17.74
N TYR A 923 -30.82 19.70 17.62
CA TYR A 923 -31.69 19.09 18.65
C TYR A 923 -32.14 17.66 18.28
N ASP A 924 -31.45 17.04 17.33
CA ASP A 924 -31.57 15.61 17.04
C ASP A 924 -30.51 14.83 17.83
N PRO A 925 -30.90 13.88 18.71
CA PRO A 925 -29.96 13.11 19.52
C PRO A 925 -29.21 12.03 18.71
N CYS A 926 -29.52 11.76 17.44
CA CYS A 926 -28.95 10.62 16.70
C CYS A 926 -27.50 10.78 16.21
N ARG A 927 -26.74 11.74 16.74
CA ARG A 927 -25.28 11.71 16.63
C ARG A 927 -24.75 10.69 17.62
N HIS A 928 -23.98 9.74 17.12
CA HIS A 928 -23.43 8.65 17.92
C HIS A 928 -21.91 8.73 17.87
N THR A 929 -21.26 8.52 19.01
CA THR A 929 -19.81 8.35 19.05
C THR A 929 -19.46 7.05 18.33
N ARG A 930 -18.43 7.12 17.49
CA ARG A 930 -17.83 6.03 16.74
C ARG A 930 -16.33 6.13 16.89
N ILE A 931 -15.65 5.01 16.64
CA ILE A 931 -14.21 4.91 16.81
C ILE A 931 -13.64 4.01 15.73
N ARG A 932 -12.49 4.40 15.17
CA ARG A 932 -11.80 3.65 14.13
C ARG A 932 -10.30 3.77 14.29
N GLN A 933 -9.57 2.76 13.86
CA GLN A 933 -8.11 2.81 13.81
C GLN A 933 -7.63 3.69 12.65
N ILE A 934 -6.54 4.42 12.87
CA ILE A 934 -5.88 5.26 11.88
C ILE A 934 -4.72 4.50 11.29
N TYR A 935 -4.65 4.51 9.96
CA TYR A 935 -3.47 4.07 9.23
C TYR A 935 -2.56 5.27 8.94
N PHE A 936 -1.25 5.11 9.13
CA PHE A 936 -0.27 6.12 8.69
C PHE A 936 0.46 5.60 7.46
N ASP A 937 0.49 6.41 6.41
CA ASP A 937 1.23 6.06 5.20
C ASP A 937 2.76 6.04 5.45
N PRO A 938 3.59 5.56 4.49
CA PRO A 938 5.04 5.55 4.64
C PRO A 938 5.68 6.92 4.92
N ALA A 939 5.01 8.02 4.58
CA ALA A 939 5.47 9.38 4.87
C ALA A 939 5.01 9.88 6.25
N GLY A 940 4.31 9.04 7.02
CA GLY A 940 3.76 9.35 8.34
C GLY A 940 2.50 10.21 8.29
N VAL A 941 1.82 10.28 7.15
CA VAL A 941 0.58 11.02 6.99
C VAL A 941 -0.61 10.18 7.47
N PRO A 942 -1.48 10.72 8.36
CA PRO A 942 -2.65 9.99 8.84
C PRO A 942 -3.72 9.87 7.75
N ASN A 943 -4.19 8.64 7.52
CA ASN A 943 -5.38 8.29 6.78
C ASN A 943 -6.50 7.85 7.74
N ILE A 944 -7.52 8.69 7.86
CA ILE A 944 -8.67 8.50 8.77
C ILE A 944 -9.92 7.99 8.05
N ALA A 945 -9.87 7.82 6.73
CA ALA A 945 -10.97 7.34 5.90
C ALA A 945 -10.93 5.83 5.66
N LEU A 946 -9.85 5.18 6.08
CA LEU A 946 -9.62 3.77 5.79
C LEU A 946 -10.67 2.88 6.48
N GLN A 947 -11.31 2.00 5.70
CA GLN A 947 -12.34 1.10 6.21
C GLN A 947 -11.73 -0.11 6.94
N PRO A 948 -12.46 -0.74 7.87
CA PRO A 948 -11.96 -1.90 8.61
C PRO A 948 -11.44 -3.05 7.73
N LEU A 949 -12.13 -3.36 6.62
CA LEU A 949 -11.71 -4.41 5.68
C LEU A 949 -10.44 -4.06 4.87
N GLU A 950 -10.12 -2.77 4.78
CA GLU A 950 -8.91 -2.28 4.13
C GLU A 950 -7.75 -2.26 5.13
N LEU A 951 -8.02 -1.92 6.40
CA LEU A 951 -7.06 -2.05 7.50
C LEU A 951 -6.59 -3.48 7.69
N LEU A 952 -7.51 -4.45 7.70
CA LEU A 952 -7.18 -5.87 7.82
C LEU A 952 -8.34 -6.73 7.31
N HIS A 953 -8.10 -7.51 6.25
CA HIS A 953 -9.11 -8.41 5.72
C HIS A 953 -9.26 -9.67 6.61
N PRO A 954 -10.47 -10.23 6.79
CA PRO A 954 -10.69 -11.44 7.61
C PRO A 954 -9.81 -12.64 7.24
N GLU A 955 -9.46 -12.79 5.96
CA GLU A 955 -8.55 -13.86 5.49
C GLU A 955 -7.12 -13.71 6.03
N ASN A 956 -6.72 -12.50 6.42
CA ASN A 956 -5.42 -12.21 7.02
C ASN A 956 -5.46 -12.23 8.55
N HIS A 957 -6.60 -12.59 9.17
CA HIS A 957 -6.68 -12.71 10.63
C HIS A 957 -5.86 -13.89 11.19
N PRO A 958 -5.90 -15.09 10.57
CA PRO A 958 -5.06 -16.20 11.01
C PRO A 958 -3.59 -15.89 10.72
N VAL A 959 -2.75 -16.02 11.74
CA VAL A 959 -1.29 -15.90 11.62
C VAL A 959 -0.63 -17.16 12.16
N SER A 960 0.60 -17.44 11.74
CA SER A 960 1.39 -18.52 12.31
C SER A 960 2.80 -18.02 12.60
N ALA A 961 3.27 -18.31 13.81
CA ALA A 961 4.65 -18.15 14.19
C ALA A 961 5.40 -19.47 14.04
N THR A 962 6.65 -19.40 13.59
CA THR A 962 7.58 -20.51 13.63
C THR A 962 8.44 -20.36 14.89
N VAL A 963 8.22 -21.21 15.90
CA VAL A 963 9.04 -21.29 17.12
C VAL A 963 10.15 -22.32 16.91
N THR A 964 11.40 -21.93 17.12
CA THR A 964 12.55 -22.82 17.01
C THR A 964 13.26 -22.97 18.36
N ILE A 965 13.37 -24.20 18.84
CA ILE A 965 14.17 -24.56 20.01
C ILE A 965 15.61 -24.82 19.54
N VAL A 966 16.54 -24.01 20.01
CA VAL A 966 17.99 -24.10 19.75
C VAL A 966 18.69 -24.84 20.88
N GLY A 967 19.87 -25.45 20.67
CA GLY A 967 20.54 -26.23 21.73
C GLY A 967 22.07 -26.25 21.68
#